data_AF-A0A0E3KYW3-F1
#
_entry.id   AF-A0A0E3KYW3-F1
#
_cell.length_a   1.000
_cell.length_b   1.000
_cell.length_c   1.000
_cell.angle_alpha   90.00
_cell.angle_beta   90.00
_cell.angle_gamma   90.00
#
_symmetry.space_group_name_H-M   'P 1'
#
loop_
_entity.id
_entity.type
_entity.pdbx_description
1 polymer ?
#
loop_
_entity_poly.entity_id
_entity_poly.type
_entity_poly.pdbx_seq_one_letter_code
_entity_poly.pdbx_strand_id
1 'polypeptide(L)'
;MKYENTNIFTFNSYKPKKESAPASSGMEENADLKENHGEINLEDQNAGETANSVKDISNRVTSALTPDTYEELQVPFSDTLLKDSQEDISDLIPEAESDIFSNSTEAIFKSSSLSKAAPLSETVSLPSPDLSLESEALGSSVKESLPFEPFIGYDNNALKALQTSEAFGIITTGIEPLELTASDAVITGYITSARRHEIRLGTYVVVPYENGEKLFAKVGKLQYRQEFVVDDATEIHSRRMLSARGNPVNEADYKFLAYLDPLCILYLKKGSTLTRRMADRIPHPNTPILPVTDRLEVQTGLNIPQEGIFLGHLSVGGELLKTHSEPETVAYYLRNDYSMGDPLIFRHMLICGSTGTGKTFLSKNILRQFMTENNRYRLRSSPDKARKNPCLVIMDPQDEYSQLFEDNETLSEDEKFRLESENVVYGRVTSTKAFVAKVDGQRYPGDKSRAEQIEFTIPFSLVEHNPWLIAAAGMSELQYIGLEVLLGDFFRSNVPHTYLNFINHIDNEGTRSYYVDSGKLHESSYDGIVRRVRNPFFSKVFDRDASPITELLDKIFKPGQISVFPTEYISDPRIRDLIVLTIMSLIVDNKLSTTGEKAIKETPIILALDEAHRYLSKAKGEHSRLIISRFADAARQGRKEGLGLFLITQDPQDIDDTVFKQINTKLILNLNNDAAITSLKVPKEYERRIPYLKKGQMIVHSPDNSDIVEIIGLSNCVVRHR
;
A
#
# COMPACT_ATOMS: atom_id res chain seq x y z
N MET A 1 -30.15 34.80 -5.04
CA MET A 1 -29.18 35.48 -5.91
C MET A 1 -27.82 34.87 -5.57
N LYS A 2 -27.22 33.97 -6.35
CA LYS A 2 -27.30 33.73 -7.81
C LYS A 2 -26.97 34.97 -8.64
N TYR A 3 -25.81 34.92 -9.30
CA TYR A 3 -25.70 35.03 -10.76
C TYR A 3 -24.62 34.05 -11.25
N GLU A 4 -24.82 33.52 -12.46
CA GLU A 4 -23.94 32.58 -13.18
C GLU A 4 -23.83 33.07 -14.64
N ASN A 5 -22.93 32.45 -15.43
CA ASN A 5 -22.96 32.38 -16.90
C ASN A 5 -22.59 33.67 -17.70
N THR A 6 -21.97 33.63 -18.90
CA THR A 6 -21.35 32.53 -19.70
C THR A 6 -20.53 33.10 -20.88
N ASN A 7 -19.48 32.37 -21.31
CA ASN A 7 -19.04 32.13 -22.72
C ASN A 7 -18.67 33.33 -23.64
N ILE A 8 -18.07 33.20 -24.85
CA ILE A 8 -17.09 32.30 -25.54
C ILE A 8 -16.63 33.10 -26.79
N PHE A 9 -15.38 32.99 -27.27
CA PHE A 9 -15.00 32.76 -28.71
C PHE A 9 -13.48 32.84 -28.98
N THR A 10 -13.07 32.44 -30.19
CA THR A 10 -11.71 32.08 -30.64
C THR A 10 -11.11 33.05 -31.66
N PHE A 11 -9.78 33.09 -31.85
CA PHE A 11 -9.11 32.44 -33.01
C PHE A 11 -7.59 32.68 -33.21
N ASN A 12 -6.97 31.63 -33.80
CA ASN A 12 -5.86 31.61 -34.77
C ASN A 12 -4.39 31.87 -34.39
N SER A 13 -3.54 31.16 -35.13
CA SER A 13 -2.07 31.18 -35.16
C SER A 13 -1.57 31.57 -36.56
N TYR A 14 -0.28 31.92 -36.69
CA TYR A 14 0.32 32.31 -37.97
C TYR A 14 1.69 31.66 -38.22
N LYS A 15 1.99 31.39 -39.50
CA LYS A 15 3.30 30.97 -40.04
C LYS A 15 3.84 32.04 -41.00
N PRO A 16 5.17 32.19 -41.16
CA PRO A 16 5.80 32.76 -42.34
C PRO A 16 6.21 31.68 -43.38
N LYS A 17 6.54 32.12 -44.60
CA LYS A 17 6.95 31.31 -45.77
C LYS A 17 8.45 31.45 -46.11
N LYS A 18 8.94 30.61 -47.03
CA LYS A 18 10.23 30.74 -47.74
C LYS A 18 10.08 31.60 -49.02
N GLU A 19 11.15 32.33 -49.34
CA GLU A 19 11.66 32.77 -50.67
C GLU A 19 12.87 33.69 -50.37
N SER A 20 13.89 33.91 -51.22
CA SER A 20 14.46 33.24 -52.41
C SER A 20 15.93 33.71 -52.56
N ALA A 21 16.71 33.19 -53.52
CA ALA A 21 18.15 33.51 -53.66
C ALA A 21 18.50 34.17 -55.02
N PRO A 22 19.57 34.99 -55.05
CA PRO A 22 20.54 34.95 -56.14
C PRO A 22 22.00 34.80 -55.63
N ALA A 23 23.00 34.85 -56.51
CA ALA A 23 24.33 34.25 -56.28
C ALA A 23 25.54 35.07 -56.77
N SER A 24 26.74 34.50 -56.55
CA SER A 24 28.03 34.63 -57.29
C SER A 24 29.17 35.51 -56.72
N SER A 25 30.40 34.96 -56.83
CA SER A 25 31.75 35.53 -56.63
C SER A 25 32.12 36.11 -55.24
N GLY A 26 33.34 35.89 -54.70
CA GLY A 26 34.43 34.98 -55.10
C GLY A 26 35.82 35.41 -54.57
N MET A 27 36.71 34.44 -54.26
CA MET A 27 38.14 34.60 -53.87
C MET A 27 38.38 35.33 -52.51
N GLU A 28 39.48 35.14 -51.76
CA GLU A 28 40.71 34.32 -51.88
C GLU A 28 41.34 34.13 -50.47
N GLU A 29 42.11 33.03 -50.24
CA GLU A 29 43.20 32.86 -49.21
C GLU A 29 42.89 33.14 -47.70
N ASN A 30 43.65 32.73 -46.65
CA ASN A 30 44.61 31.65 -46.32
C ASN A 30 44.76 31.64 -44.76
N ALA A 31 45.20 30.62 -44.03
CA ALA A 31 45.43 29.17 -44.28
C ALA A 31 45.46 28.43 -42.89
N ASP A 32 46.47 27.58 -42.64
CA ASP A 32 46.86 26.85 -41.41
C ASP A 32 45.81 25.97 -40.67
N LEU A 33 45.89 24.62 -40.66
CA LEU A 33 46.94 23.68 -40.20
C LEU A 33 47.06 23.60 -38.66
N LYS A 34 46.95 22.44 -37.98
CA LYS A 34 46.78 21.02 -38.39
C LYS A 34 45.90 20.26 -37.39
N GLU A 35 45.26 19.20 -37.85
CA GLU A 35 45.42 17.86 -37.26
C GLU A 35 45.28 16.80 -38.36
N ASN A 36 45.99 15.67 -38.27
CA ASN A 36 46.33 14.85 -39.45
C ASN A 36 46.19 13.34 -39.17
N HIS A 37 45.63 12.59 -40.15
CA HIS A 37 45.53 11.12 -40.39
C HIS A 37 46.07 10.09 -39.35
N GLY A 38 45.50 8.88 -39.24
CA GLY A 38 44.56 8.15 -40.12
C GLY A 38 43.89 6.95 -39.43
N GLU A 39 42.94 6.20 -40.03
CA GLU A 39 43.10 5.18 -41.12
C GLU A 39 43.82 3.89 -40.63
N ILE A 40 43.51 2.63 -41.03
CA ILE A 40 42.59 1.99 -42.01
C ILE A 40 42.34 0.51 -41.51
N ASN A 41 41.46 -0.40 -41.96
CA ASN A 41 40.59 -0.60 -43.15
C ASN A 41 39.08 -0.74 -42.70
N LEU A 42 38.07 -1.45 -43.24
CA LEU A 42 37.83 -2.64 -44.13
C LEU A 42 38.29 -4.00 -43.53
N GLU A 43 37.86 -5.21 -43.93
CA GLU A 43 37.08 -5.78 -45.08
C GLU A 43 36.09 -6.88 -44.55
N ASP A 44 35.03 -7.39 -45.20
CA ASP A 44 34.25 -7.03 -46.42
C ASP A 44 32.81 -7.71 -46.40
N GLN A 45 32.38 -8.50 -47.41
CA GLN A 45 30.95 -8.78 -47.71
C GLN A 45 30.55 -10.28 -47.89
N ASN A 46 29.23 -10.56 -47.78
CA ASN A 46 28.34 -11.15 -48.83
C ASN A 46 27.01 -11.68 -48.23
N ALA A 47 25.90 -11.91 -48.93
CA ALA A 47 25.18 -11.26 -50.05
C ALA A 47 24.05 -12.23 -50.50
N GLY A 48 22.87 -11.75 -50.94
CA GLY A 48 21.81 -12.66 -51.42
C GLY A 48 20.43 -12.03 -51.62
N GLU A 49 20.20 -11.41 -52.79
CA GLU A 49 18.90 -10.86 -53.21
C GLU A 49 18.12 -11.81 -54.13
N THR A 50 16.81 -11.60 -54.26
CA THR A 50 16.05 -11.76 -55.53
C THR A 50 14.82 -10.83 -55.50
N ALA A 51 14.41 -10.27 -56.65
CA ALA A 51 13.32 -9.27 -56.71
C ALA A 51 12.63 -9.16 -58.10
N ASN A 52 11.44 -8.54 -58.12
CA ASN A 52 10.62 -8.12 -59.30
C ASN A 52 9.99 -9.30 -60.11
N SER A 53 8.99 -9.15 -61.02
CA SER A 53 8.36 -8.01 -61.75
C SER A 53 7.00 -8.49 -62.39
N VAL A 54 6.03 -7.73 -62.93
CA VAL A 54 5.65 -6.28 -62.93
C VAL A 54 4.24 -6.05 -63.56
N LYS A 55 3.52 -4.97 -63.15
CA LYS A 55 2.39 -4.22 -63.81
C LYS A 55 1.00 -4.82 -64.16
N ASP A 56 -0.02 -3.99 -63.84
CA ASP A 56 -1.19 -3.50 -64.61
C ASP A 56 -1.87 -4.30 -65.74
N ILE A 57 -3.21 -4.34 -65.71
CA ILE A 57 -4.12 -4.11 -66.86
C ILE A 57 -5.50 -3.63 -66.35
N SER A 58 -6.24 -2.86 -67.17
CA SER A 58 -7.52 -2.20 -66.82
C SER A 58 -8.68 -2.59 -67.75
N ASN A 59 -9.90 -2.05 -67.49
CA ASN A 59 -11.22 -2.29 -68.14
C ASN A 59 -12.06 -3.46 -67.55
N ARG A 60 -13.40 -3.46 -67.48
CA ARG A 60 -14.49 -2.47 -67.80
C ARG A 60 -15.80 -2.88 -67.04
N VAL A 61 -16.59 -1.97 -66.44
CA VAL A 61 -17.87 -1.37 -66.96
C VAL A 61 -19.01 -2.38 -67.19
N THR A 62 -20.28 -2.24 -66.73
CA THR A 62 -21.02 -1.30 -65.82
C THR A 62 -22.45 -1.84 -65.56
N SER A 63 -23.05 -1.56 -64.38
CA SER A 63 -24.49 -1.20 -64.14
C SER A 63 -24.87 -1.39 -62.67
N ALA A 64 -25.67 -0.57 -61.98
CA ALA A 64 -26.18 0.79 -62.26
C ALA A 64 -26.54 1.51 -60.92
N LEU A 65 -26.72 2.83 -60.97
CA LEU A 65 -27.26 3.69 -59.87
C LEU A 65 -28.80 3.84 -60.05
N THR A 66 -29.64 4.46 -59.20
CA THR A 66 -29.52 5.62 -58.27
C THR A 66 -30.47 5.50 -57.04
N PRO A 67 -30.35 6.38 -56.02
CA PRO A 67 -31.08 6.30 -54.74
C PRO A 67 -32.18 7.37 -54.52
N ASP A 68 -32.91 7.24 -53.40
CA ASP A 68 -33.88 8.18 -52.81
C ASP A 68 -33.95 7.97 -51.27
N THR A 69 -34.29 8.92 -50.37
CA THR A 69 -34.04 10.38 -50.26
C THR A 69 -34.47 10.86 -48.84
N TYR A 70 -33.80 11.88 -48.25
CA TYR A 70 -34.25 12.73 -47.09
C TYR A 70 -34.56 12.04 -45.72
N GLU A 71 -34.53 12.66 -44.52
CA GLU A 71 -33.89 13.89 -43.99
C GLU A 71 -33.69 13.77 -42.45
N GLU A 72 -32.91 14.66 -41.82
CA GLU A 72 -32.85 14.84 -40.34
C GLU A 72 -33.93 15.82 -39.85
N LEU A 73 -34.35 15.75 -38.58
CA LEU A 73 -34.88 16.91 -37.83
C LEU A 73 -34.86 16.71 -36.29
N GLN A 74 -35.15 17.77 -35.52
CA GLN A 74 -34.72 17.94 -34.11
C GLN A 74 -35.82 18.48 -33.17
N VAL A 75 -35.70 18.16 -31.85
CA VAL A 75 -36.01 19.07 -30.69
C VAL A 75 -37.52 19.43 -30.50
N PRO A 76 -38.05 20.05 -29.41
CA PRO A 76 -37.51 20.49 -28.10
C PRO A 76 -38.19 19.89 -26.82
N PHE A 77 -37.74 20.36 -25.65
CA PHE A 77 -38.44 20.35 -24.34
C PHE A 77 -39.17 21.69 -24.09
N SER A 78 -40.27 21.73 -23.33
CA SER A 78 -40.82 22.98 -22.76
C SER A 78 -41.81 22.76 -21.59
N ASP A 79 -41.68 23.54 -20.51
CA ASP A 79 -42.60 23.56 -19.36
C ASP A 79 -43.92 24.31 -19.62
N THR A 80 -44.98 23.98 -18.89
CA THR A 80 -46.04 24.93 -18.48
C THR A 80 -46.75 24.45 -17.19
N LEU A 81 -47.28 25.39 -16.42
CA LEU A 81 -48.01 25.17 -15.16
C LEU A 81 -49.54 25.18 -15.39
N LEU A 82 -50.33 24.48 -14.56
CA LEU A 82 -51.38 25.07 -13.66
C LEU A 82 -52.32 24.04 -12.99
N LYS A 83 -52.31 24.06 -11.63
CA LYS A 83 -53.44 24.09 -10.67
C LYS A 83 -54.61 23.06 -10.64
N ASP A 84 -54.91 22.64 -9.39
CA ASP A 84 -56.20 22.23 -8.76
C ASP A 84 -56.92 20.99 -9.35
N SER A 85 -57.69 20.14 -8.63
CA SER A 85 -58.17 19.98 -7.24
C SER A 85 -58.35 18.46 -6.94
N GLN A 86 -58.04 17.86 -5.78
CA GLN A 86 -58.73 17.83 -4.46
C GLN A 86 -60.01 16.95 -4.39
N GLU A 87 -60.22 16.27 -3.24
CA GLU A 87 -61.34 15.37 -2.83
C GLU A 87 -61.41 13.95 -3.46
N ASP A 88 -61.90 12.87 -2.81
CA ASP A 88 -61.80 12.41 -1.39
C ASP A 88 -62.33 10.93 -1.26
N ILE A 89 -62.63 10.44 -0.03
CA ILE A 89 -63.51 9.28 0.31
C ILE A 89 -62.86 7.86 0.41
N SER A 90 -62.16 7.65 1.54
CA SER A 90 -62.46 6.71 2.65
C SER A 90 -62.85 5.20 2.46
N ASP A 91 -62.23 4.40 3.35
CA ASP A 91 -62.77 3.27 4.16
C ASP A 91 -63.06 1.86 3.61
N LEU A 92 -62.44 0.86 4.29
CA LEU A 92 -63.15 -0.27 4.94
C LEU A 92 -62.24 -1.05 5.93
N ILE A 93 -62.69 -1.21 7.18
CA ILE A 93 -62.09 -2.06 8.25
C ILE A 93 -63.25 -2.83 8.94
N PRO A 94 -63.08 -4.13 9.26
CA PRO A 94 -63.08 -4.63 10.66
C PRO A 94 -61.79 -5.47 10.95
N GLU A 95 -61.19 -5.54 12.15
CA GLU A 95 -61.67 -5.93 13.51
C GLU A 95 -62.08 -7.41 13.65
N ALA A 96 -61.79 -8.17 14.71
CA ALA A 96 -60.88 -8.07 15.89
C ALA A 96 -60.53 -9.52 16.35
N GLU A 97 -60.00 -9.93 17.53
CA GLU A 97 -59.56 -9.42 18.86
C GLU A 97 -58.58 -10.52 19.45
N SER A 98 -58.01 -10.59 20.67
CA SER A 98 -57.95 -9.79 21.93
C SER A 98 -56.63 -10.09 22.69
N ASP A 99 -56.43 -9.50 23.89
CA ASP A 99 -55.54 -9.98 24.98
C ASP A 99 -54.00 -10.02 24.74
N ILE A 100 -53.11 -10.27 25.72
CA ILE A 100 -53.25 -10.54 27.18
C ILE A 100 -52.61 -9.39 28.02
N PHE A 101 -53.16 -9.17 29.21
CA PHE A 101 -52.69 -8.32 30.33
C PHE A 101 -51.21 -8.50 30.77
N SER A 102 -50.54 -7.58 31.50
CA SER A 102 -50.68 -6.11 31.67
C SER A 102 -49.66 -5.54 32.69
N ASN A 103 -49.21 -4.28 32.50
CA ASN A 103 -48.84 -3.25 33.53
C ASN A 103 -47.64 -3.52 34.49
N SER A 104 -47.00 -2.51 35.12
CA SER A 104 -47.26 -1.06 35.34
C SER A 104 -45.91 -0.28 35.46
N THR A 105 -45.73 1.06 35.58
CA THR A 105 -46.53 2.31 35.40
C THR A 105 -45.59 3.55 35.39
N GLU A 106 -45.92 4.57 34.58
CA GLU A 106 -46.02 6.05 34.80
C GLU A 106 -45.18 6.81 35.89
N ALA A 107 -44.92 8.14 35.85
CA ALA A 107 -45.53 9.27 35.12
C ALA A 107 -44.70 10.61 35.11
N ILE A 108 -45.04 11.57 34.21
CA ILE A 108 -45.06 13.08 34.41
C ILE A 108 -43.69 13.85 34.56
N PHE A 109 -43.36 15.02 33.93
CA PHE A 109 -43.97 15.92 32.91
C PHE A 109 -42.93 16.93 32.30
N LYS A 110 -43.18 17.45 31.07
CA LYS A 110 -42.91 18.81 30.46
C LYS A 110 -41.50 19.49 30.57
N SER A 111 -40.79 19.95 29.51
CA SER A 111 -41.03 20.87 28.34
C SER A 111 -40.85 22.38 28.65
N SER A 112 -40.26 23.29 27.82
CA SER A 112 -39.55 23.19 26.51
C SER A 112 -38.95 24.55 26.02
N SER A 113 -38.03 24.50 25.03
CA SER A 113 -37.88 25.40 23.84
C SER A 113 -37.55 26.92 23.92
N LEU A 114 -36.43 27.32 23.25
CA LEU A 114 -36.26 28.33 22.15
C LEU A 114 -36.83 29.77 22.26
N SER A 115 -36.29 30.86 21.66
CA SER A 115 -35.00 31.15 20.97
C SER A 115 -34.86 32.64 20.57
N LYS A 116 -33.65 33.08 20.14
CA LYS A 116 -33.31 34.28 19.32
C LYS A 116 -33.68 35.70 19.81
N ALA A 117 -32.67 36.56 20.00
CA ALA A 117 -32.55 37.87 19.32
C ALA A 117 -31.20 38.58 19.59
N ALA A 118 -30.77 39.40 18.63
CA ALA A 118 -29.75 40.48 18.65
C ALA A 118 -30.17 41.46 17.52
N PRO A 119 -29.81 42.77 17.48
CA PRO A 119 -28.46 43.32 17.70
C PRO A 119 -28.37 44.75 18.33
N LEU A 120 -27.18 45.37 18.27
CA LEU A 120 -26.86 46.81 18.51
C LEU A 120 -26.99 47.31 19.97
N SER A 121 -26.24 48.31 20.49
CA SER A 121 -24.95 48.93 20.09
C SER A 121 -24.40 49.80 21.26
N GLU A 122 -23.21 50.40 21.09
CA GLU A 122 -22.62 51.52 21.88
C GLU A 122 -22.00 51.27 23.29
N THR A 123 -20.66 51.31 23.30
CA THR A 123 -19.72 51.96 24.26
C THR A 123 -20.19 52.54 25.61
N VAL A 124 -19.38 52.37 26.68
CA VAL A 124 -18.59 53.45 27.37
C VAL A 124 -17.84 52.97 28.65
N SER A 125 -16.58 53.44 28.81
CA SER A 125 -15.70 53.60 30.01
C SER A 125 -15.41 52.49 31.05
N LEU A 126 -14.12 52.38 31.40
CA LEU A 126 -13.57 51.91 32.70
C LEU A 126 -13.84 52.94 33.83
N PRO A 127 -13.61 52.59 35.11
CA PRO A 127 -12.32 52.97 35.72
C PRO A 127 -11.67 51.89 36.60
N SER A 128 -10.36 52.02 36.81
CA SER A 128 -9.58 51.33 37.87
C SER A 128 -9.70 52.08 39.22
N PRO A 129 -9.12 51.55 40.32
CA PRO A 129 -7.74 51.98 40.61
C PRO A 129 -6.82 50.89 41.21
N ASP A 130 -5.52 51.03 40.95
CA ASP A 130 -4.47 50.53 41.85
C ASP A 130 -4.35 51.45 43.08
N LEU A 131 -3.87 50.91 44.21
CA LEU A 131 -2.65 51.42 44.86
C LEU A 131 -2.22 50.54 46.05
N SER A 132 -0.90 50.37 46.18
CA SER A 132 -0.23 49.74 47.31
C SER A 132 0.01 50.75 48.44
N LEU A 133 0.21 50.26 49.68
CA LEU A 133 1.45 50.52 50.46
C LEU A 133 1.53 49.77 51.81
N GLU A 134 2.78 49.66 52.24
CA GLU A 134 3.40 49.22 53.50
C GLU A 134 2.95 50.00 54.76
N SER A 135 3.23 49.65 56.04
CA SER A 135 3.98 48.53 56.69
C SER A 135 3.72 48.49 58.23
N GLU A 136 4.44 47.61 58.96
CA GLU A 136 4.70 47.59 60.43
C GLU A 136 3.55 47.18 61.40
N ALA A 137 3.76 46.55 62.57
CA ALA A 137 4.89 45.76 63.12
C ALA A 137 4.48 44.96 64.41
N LEU A 138 5.42 44.15 64.96
CA LEU A 138 5.50 43.57 66.33
C LEU A 138 4.61 42.36 66.74
N GLY A 139 5.24 41.33 67.35
CA GLY A 139 4.69 40.76 68.60
C GLY A 139 4.75 39.26 69.00
N SER A 140 5.86 38.50 68.86
CA SER A 140 6.14 37.19 69.56
C SER A 140 5.16 36.00 69.33
N SER A 141 5.45 34.70 69.60
CA SER A 141 6.58 33.92 70.18
C SER A 141 6.64 32.54 69.45
N VAL A 142 7.79 31.95 69.07
CA VAL A 142 8.70 31.10 69.91
C VAL A 142 7.93 30.00 70.67
N LYS A 143 8.18 28.68 70.53
CA LYS A 143 9.14 27.88 69.72
C LYS A 143 8.71 26.39 69.74
N GLU A 144 8.97 25.61 68.69
CA GLU A 144 9.57 24.26 68.79
C GLU A 144 10.12 23.81 67.43
N SER A 145 10.95 22.75 67.38
CA SER A 145 11.94 22.62 66.30
C SER A 145 12.54 21.22 66.04
N LEU A 146 13.02 21.06 64.80
CA LEU A 146 13.98 20.07 64.25
C LEU A 146 13.36 18.83 63.55
N PRO A 147 14.07 18.22 62.56
CA PRO A 147 15.31 18.65 61.89
C PRO A 147 15.11 19.01 60.40
N PHE A 148 16.10 19.70 59.81
CA PHE A 148 16.26 19.81 58.35
C PHE A 148 17.26 18.77 57.85
N GLU A 149 16.97 18.14 56.72
CA GLU A 149 18.01 17.81 55.73
C GLU A 149 17.97 18.87 54.62
N PRO A 150 19.12 19.26 54.03
CA PRO A 150 19.15 20.24 52.96
C PRO A 150 18.60 19.64 51.66
N PHE A 151 17.52 20.21 51.14
CA PHE A 151 17.00 19.85 49.82
C PHE A 151 18.04 20.20 48.76
N ILE A 152 18.73 19.19 48.20
CA ILE A 152 19.73 19.39 47.16
C ILE A 152 19.01 19.96 45.94
N GLY A 153 19.25 21.23 45.64
CA GLY A 153 18.72 21.89 44.46
C GLY A 153 19.30 21.23 43.21
N TYR A 154 18.49 20.43 42.53
CA TYR A 154 18.78 20.04 41.15
C TYR A 154 18.91 21.32 40.32
N ASP A 155 20.09 21.52 39.73
CA ASP A 155 20.42 22.76 39.04
C ASP A 155 19.71 22.82 37.67
N ASN A 156 18.44 23.22 37.72
CA ASN A 156 17.58 23.40 36.55
C ASN A 156 18.16 24.40 35.54
N ASN A 157 19.07 25.29 35.95
CA ASN A 157 19.73 26.21 35.03
C ASN A 157 20.80 25.50 34.19
N ALA A 158 21.56 24.56 34.77
CA ALA A 158 22.53 23.75 34.02
C ALA A 158 21.84 22.89 32.94
N LEU A 159 20.72 22.24 33.28
CA LEU A 159 19.95 21.44 32.31
C LEU A 159 19.29 22.29 31.22
N LYS A 160 18.73 23.47 31.58
CA LYS A 160 18.21 24.42 30.57
C LYS A 160 19.33 24.95 29.67
N ALA A 161 20.50 25.26 30.21
CA ALA A 161 21.64 25.76 29.43
C ALA A 161 22.13 24.77 28.38
N LEU A 162 22.23 23.47 28.72
CA LEU A 162 22.53 22.42 27.73
C LEU A 162 21.47 22.36 26.63
N GLN A 163 20.18 22.29 26.99
CA GLN A 163 19.08 22.21 26.01
C GLN A 163 19.04 23.40 25.06
N THR A 164 19.38 24.61 25.53
CA THR A 164 19.47 25.78 24.64
C THR A 164 20.65 25.75 23.66
N SER A 165 21.67 24.91 23.88
CA SER A 165 22.80 24.78 22.94
C SER A 165 22.52 23.84 21.76
N GLU A 166 21.62 22.87 21.95
CA GLU A 166 21.16 21.93 20.90
C GLU A 166 19.94 22.45 20.11
N ALA A 167 19.31 23.54 20.55
CA ALA A 167 18.14 24.10 19.88
C ALA A 167 18.46 24.60 18.46
N PHE A 168 17.65 24.20 17.48
CA PHE A 168 17.73 24.74 16.12
C PHE A 168 17.36 26.24 16.08
N GLY A 169 16.40 26.63 16.93
CA GLY A 169 15.75 27.93 16.86
C GLY A 169 14.72 28.15 17.97
N ILE A 170 13.88 29.16 17.80
CA ILE A 170 12.78 29.51 18.71
C ILE A 170 11.46 29.73 17.96
N ILE A 171 10.35 29.43 18.62
CA ILE A 171 9.00 29.78 18.18
C ILE A 171 8.85 31.31 18.11
N THR A 172 8.24 31.85 17.05
CA THR A 172 8.09 33.30 16.85
C THR A 172 6.70 33.70 16.37
N THR A 173 6.20 34.82 16.91
CA THR A 173 4.94 35.50 16.52
C THR A 173 5.16 36.71 15.61
N GLY A 174 6.42 37.11 15.38
CA GLY A 174 6.75 38.43 14.80
C GLY A 174 6.65 38.51 13.26
N ILE A 175 6.07 37.51 12.60
CA ILE A 175 6.12 37.36 11.13
C ILE A 175 4.79 36.84 10.59
N GLU A 176 4.27 35.77 11.20
CA GLU A 176 2.94 35.20 11.04
C GLU A 176 2.39 34.88 12.44
N PRO A 177 1.06 34.91 12.66
CA PRO A 177 0.46 34.62 13.95
C PRO A 177 0.66 33.15 14.33
N LEU A 178 0.76 32.85 15.63
CA LEU A 178 0.72 31.47 16.12
C LEU A 178 -0.73 31.02 16.27
N GLU A 179 -1.19 30.17 15.36
CA GLU A 179 -2.58 29.73 15.29
C GLU A 179 -2.68 28.21 15.30
N LEU A 180 -3.69 27.69 15.99
CA LEU A 180 -4.07 26.28 15.96
C LEU A 180 -5.60 26.22 15.86
N THR A 181 -6.08 25.70 14.73
CA THR A 181 -7.50 25.54 14.44
C THR A 181 -7.88 24.06 14.46
N ALA A 182 -9.17 23.75 14.27
CA ALA A 182 -9.63 22.36 14.18
C ALA A 182 -9.20 21.63 12.88
N SER A 183 -8.57 22.32 11.92
CA SER A 183 -8.22 21.79 10.60
C SER A 183 -6.82 22.14 10.09
N ASP A 184 -6.17 23.15 10.67
CA ASP A 184 -4.91 23.73 10.19
C ASP A 184 -4.14 24.41 11.34
N ALA A 185 -2.83 24.55 11.21
CA ALA A 185 -1.96 25.09 12.25
C ALA A 185 -0.80 25.93 11.67
N VAL A 186 -0.67 27.16 12.15
CA VAL A 186 0.43 28.07 11.81
C VAL A 186 1.36 28.17 13.02
N ILE A 187 2.38 27.31 13.05
CA ILE A 187 3.43 27.34 14.08
C ILE A 187 4.76 27.66 13.40
N THR A 188 5.20 28.92 13.51
CA THR A 188 6.43 29.41 12.88
C THR A 188 7.59 29.46 13.87
N GLY A 189 8.73 28.90 13.45
CA GLY A 189 10.01 28.96 14.14
C GLY A 189 11.04 29.77 13.37
N TYR A 190 11.79 30.63 14.06
CA TYR A 190 13.01 31.24 13.53
C TYR A 190 14.21 30.34 13.82
N ILE A 191 14.98 29.99 12.80
CA ILE A 191 16.13 29.08 12.90
C ILE A 191 17.45 29.86 12.90
N THR A 192 18.30 29.56 13.89
CA THR A 192 19.59 30.22 14.10
C THR A 192 20.59 29.91 12.97
N SER A 193 21.37 30.91 12.55
CA SER A 193 22.26 30.79 11.37
C SER A 193 23.26 29.64 11.44
N ALA A 194 23.74 29.29 12.64
CA ALA A 194 24.63 28.13 12.83
C ALA A 194 23.96 26.79 12.50
N ARG A 195 22.66 26.64 12.81
CA ARG A 195 21.91 25.37 12.75
C ARG A 195 21.12 25.16 11.45
N ARG A 196 21.09 26.13 10.53
CA ARG A 196 20.27 26.08 9.31
C ARG A 196 20.57 24.91 8.38
N HIS A 197 21.80 24.40 8.43
CA HIS A 197 22.25 23.27 7.61
C HIS A 197 21.80 21.89 8.17
N GLU A 198 21.32 21.84 9.42
CA GLU A 198 20.91 20.61 10.11
C GLU A 198 19.42 20.32 9.92
N ILE A 199 18.58 21.38 9.87
CA ILE A 199 17.13 21.25 9.72
C ILE A 199 16.73 21.05 8.25
N ARG A 200 15.83 20.11 7.98
CA ARG A 200 15.38 19.74 6.63
C ARG A 200 13.85 19.63 6.56
N LEU A 201 13.34 19.61 5.33
CA LEU A 201 11.92 19.34 5.10
C LEU A 201 11.59 17.92 5.58
N GLY A 202 10.59 17.81 6.45
CA GLY A 202 10.20 16.55 7.09
C GLY A 202 10.97 16.19 8.37
N THR A 203 11.95 16.99 8.81
CA THR A 203 12.65 16.75 10.09
C THR A 203 11.66 16.75 11.24
N TYR A 204 11.74 15.77 12.15
CA TYR A 204 10.98 15.76 13.39
C TYR A 204 11.65 16.64 14.44
N VAL A 205 10.85 17.42 15.17
CA VAL A 205 11.31 18.37 16.19
C VAL A 205 10.42 18.31 17.44
N VAL A 206 10.96 18.77 18.56
CA VAL A 206 10.28 18.81 19.85
C VAL A 206 10.26 20.23 20.40
N VAL A 207 9.10 20.69 20.87
CA VAL A 207 8.91 22.03 21.46
C VAL A 207 8.32 21.86 22.87
N PRO A 208 9.08 22.12 23.95
CA PRO A 208 8.65 21.81 25.32
C PRO A 208 7.66 22.85 25.88
N TYR A 209 6.65 22.38 26.61
CA TYR A 209 5.75 23.21 27.42
C TYR A 209 6.26 23.32 28.87
N GLU A 210 5.83 24.37 29.58
CA GLU A 210 6.25 24.66 30.96
C GLU A 210 5.87 23.56 31.97
N ASN A 211 4.81 22.80 31.68
CA ASN A 211 4.32 21.69 32.50
C ASN A 211 5.08 20.37 32.29
N GLY A 212 6.14 20.35 31.47
CA GLY A 212 6.91 19.15 31.13
C GLY A 212 6.30 18.27 30.03
N GLU A 213 5.15 18.67 29.45
CA GLU A 213 4.66 18.09 28.20
C GLU A 213 5.50 18.60 27.02
N LYS A 214 5.46 17.90 25.88
CA LYS A 214 6.27 18.21 24.70
C LYS A 214 5.42 18.15 23.44
N LEU A 215 5.38 19.23 22.64
CA LEU A 215 4.80 19.17 21.30
C LEU A 215 5.79 18.46 20.38
N PHE A 216 5.34 17.36 19.76
CA PHE A 216 6.06 16.65 18.71
C PHE A 216 5.51 17.07 17.35
N ALA A 217 6.39 17.56 16.48
CA ALA A 217 6.03 18.18 15.20
C ALA A 217 6.99 17.78 14.08
N LYS A 218 6.55 17.98 12.84
CA LYS A 218 7.32 17.75 11.60
C LYS A 218 7.55 19.10 10.91
N VAL A 219 8.72 19.33 10.30
CA VAL A 219 8.98 20.53 9.51
C VAL A 219 8.27 20.44 8.16
N GLY A 220 7.08 21.04 8.04
CA GLY A 220 6.24 20.98 6.84
C GLY A 220 6.65 21.93 5.71
N LYS A 221 7.35 23.03 6.06
CA LYS A 221 7.85 24.03 5.10
C LYS A 221 9.08 24.74 5.68
N LEU A 222 10.06 25.01 4.81
CA LEU A 222 11.21 25.87 5.09
C LEU A 222 11.17 27.08 4.15
N GLN A 223 11.52 28.27 4.64
CA GLN A 223 11.48 29.51 3.86
C GLN A 223 12.55 30.50 4.31
N TYR A 224 13.30 31.06 3.36
CA TYR A 224 14.01 32.32 3.56
C TYR A 224 13.05 33.49 3.33
N ARG A 225 13.02 34.43 4.29
CA ARG A 225 12.33 35.71 4.19
C ARG A 225 13.32 36.83 4.45
N GLN A 226 13.54 37.67 3.44
CA GLN A 226 14.43 38.82 3.51
C GLN A 226 13.97 39.81 4.60
N GLU A 227 14.91 40.40 5.35
CA GLU A 227 14.57 41.36 6.41
C GLU A 227 14.49 42.81 5.91
N PHE A 228 15.27 43.17 4.90
CA PHE A 228 15.37 44.52 4.36
C PHE A 228 15.02 44.55 2.86
N VAL A 229 14.36 45.61 2.40
CA VAL A 229 14.13 45.82 0.96
C VAL A 229 15.44 46.27 0.33
N VAL A 230 16.04 45.41 -0.49
CA VAL A 230 17.28 45.67 -1.25
C VAL A 230 16.97 45.58 -2.75
N ASP A 231 17.72 46.33 -3.58
CA ASP A 231 17.53 46.36 -5.04
C ASP A 231 18.23 45.16 -5.72
N ASP A 232 17.65 43.98 -5.48
CA ASP A 232 18.21 42.68 -5.84
C ASP A 232 18.19 42.39 -7.36
N ALA A 233 17.43 43.17 -8.13
CA ALA A 233 17.22 42.97 -9.56
C ALA A 233 18.36 43.50 -10.45
N THR A 234 19.50 43.89 -9.86
CA THR A 234 20.63 44.47 -10.60
C THR A 234 21.69 43.44 -11.00
N GLU A 235 22.12 43.46 -12.26
CA GLU A 235 23.20 42.60 -12.78
C GLU A 235 24.50 42.72 -11.95
N ILE A 236 24.73 43.90 -11.36
CA ILE A 236 25.86 44.18 -10.47
C ILE A 236 25.77 43.37 -9.17
N HIS A 237 24.58 43.22 -8.58
CA HIS A 237 24.37 42.36 -7.42
C HIS A 237 24.62 40.89 -7.79
N SER A 238 23.99 40.40 -8.86
CA SER A 238 24.16 39.01 -9.33
C SER A 238 25.63 38.69 -9.63
N ARG A 239 26.34 39.59 -10.32
CA ARG A 239 27.76 39.41 -10.68
C ARG A 239 28.67 39.44 -9.44
N ARG A 240 28.36 40.22 -8.40
CA ARG A 240 29.07 40.17 -7.11
C ARG A 240 28.90 38.81 -6.44
N MET A 241 27.67 38.34 -6.26
CA MET A 241 27.37 37.03 -5.64
C MET A 241 28.04 35.88 -6.40
N LEU A 242 27.99 35.87 -7.73
CA LEU A 242 28.62 34.85 -8.59
C LEU A 242 30.16 34.90 -8.58
N SER A 243 30.77 36.03 -8.22
CA SER A 243 32.24 36.18 -8.14
C SER A 243 32.82 35.94 -6.74
N ALA A 244 31.97 35.83 -5.72
CA ALA A 244 32.35 35.62 -4.32
C ALA A 244 32.83 34.17 -4.06
N ARG A 245 34.06 33.85 -4.49
CA ARG A 245 34.72 32.56 -4.22
C ARG A 245 34.98 32.35 -2.71
N GLY A 246 33.98 31.82 -2.00
CA GLY A 246 34.17 31.25 -0.66
C GLY A 246 33.05 31.50 0.35
N ASN A 247 32.16 32.47 0.13
CA ASN A 247 31.01 32.70 1.00
C ASN A 247 29.85 33.35 0.20
N PRO A 248 28.80 32.61 -0.23
CA PRO A 248 27.96 33.06 -1.35
C PRO A 248 26.85 34.06 -1.00
N VAL A 249 26.42 34.14 0.26
CA VAL A 249 25.31 34.99 0.74
C VAL A 249 25.65 35.50 2.14
N ASN A 250 25.37 36.78 2.43
CA ASN A 250 25.34 37.23 3.82
C ASN A 250 24.04 36.75 4.48
N GLU A 251 24.09 35.53 5.01
CA GLU A 251 22.92 34.86 5.59
C GLU A 251 22.28 35.57 6.81
N ALA A 252 22.91 36.62 7.34
CA ALA A 252 22.32 37.51 8.33
C ALA A 252 21.17 38.39 7.77
N ASP A 253 21.17 38.70 6.47
CA ASP A 253 20.17 39.58 5.84
C ASP A 253 18.80 38.91 5.60
N TYR A 254 18.72 37.60 5.88
CA TYR A 254 17.55 36.77 5.68
C TYR A 254 17.18 36.00 6.96
N LYS A 255 15.88 36.00 7.29
CA LYS A 255 15.29 35.15 8.32
C LYS A 255 15.01 33.77 7.72
N PHE A 256 15.60 32.73 8.29
CA PHE A 256 15.26 31.35 7.93
C PHE A 256 14.15 30.85 8.86
N LEU A 257 13.04 30.47 8.26
CA LEU A 257 11.79 30.12 8.95
C LEU A 257 11.45 28.67 8.69
N ALA A 258 11.16 27.94 9.77
CA ALA A 258 10.58 26.61 9.73
C ALA A 258 9.12 26.68 10.18
N TYR A 259 8.23 26.12 9.37
CA TYR A 259 6.82 25.93 9.71
C TYR A 259 6.65 24.51 10.21
N LEU A 260 6.04 24.36 11.38
CA LEU A 260 5.95 23.11 12.10
C LEU A 260 4.53 22.56 12.04
N ASP A 261 4.37 21.37 11.46
CA ASP A 261 3.13 20.60 11.43
C ASP A 261 2.98 19.88 12.80
N PRO A 262 2.03 20.27 13.68
CA PRO A 262 1.90 19.65 14.99
C PRO A 262 1.23 18.27 14.92
N LEU A 263 1.95 17.21 15.25
CA LEU A 263 1.45 15.83 15.14
C LEU A 263 0.77 15.35 16.43
N CYS A 264 1.33 15.70 17.59
CA CYS A 264 0.77 15.37 18.90
C CYS A 264 1.49 16.07 20.05
N ILE A 265 0.87 16.07 21.23
CA ILE A 265 1.56 16.38 22.49
C ILE A 265 1.90 15.08 23.20
N LEU A 266 3.19 14.91 23.48
CA LEU A 266 3.78 13.84 24.30
C LEU A 266 3.72 14.24 25.78
N TYR A 267 3.31 13.32 26.63
CA TYR A 267 3.25 13.51 28.08
C TYR A 267 3.46 12.18 28.83
N LEU A 268 4.04 12.26 30.02
CA LEU A 268 4.21 11.11 30.91
C LEU A 268 2.93 10.88 31.71
N LYS A 269 2.36 9.67 31.60
CA LYS A 269 1.23 9.24 32.41
C LYS A 269 1.71 8.85 33.81
N LYS A 270 0.84 8.95 34.83
CA LYS A 270 1.12 8.43 36.18
C LYS A 270 1.50 6.94 36.09
N GLY A 271 2.77 6.62 36.36
CA GLY A 271 3.39 5.33 36.03
C GLY A 271 4.57 5.40 35.04
N SER A 272 5.03 6.59 34.67
CA SER A 272 6.22 6.85 33.83
C SER A 272 6.16 6.33 32.39
N THR A 273 4.99 5.94 31.89
CA THR A 273 4.80 5.61 30.48
C THR A 273 4.59 6.88 29.66
N LEU A 274 5.39 7.04 28.61
CA LEU A 274 5.21 8.12 27.63
C LEU A 274 3.97 7.82 26.77
N THR A 275 3.15 8.85 26.53
CA THR A 275 1.89 8.73 25.78
C THR A 275 1.65 9.98 24.93
N ARG A 276 0.96 9.85 23.79
CA ARG A 276 0.55 10.98 22.93
C ARG A 276 -0.92 11.34 23.12
N ARG A 277 -1.25 12.62 22.94
CA ARG A 277 -2.62 13.12 22.65
C ARG A 277 -2.60 14.03 21.42
N MET A 278 -3.78 14.32 20.85
CA MET A 278 -3.93 15.34 19.81
C MET A 278 -3.31 16.67 20.26
N ALA A 279 -2.71 17.43 19.35
CA ALA A 279 -2.25 18.79 19.66
C ALA A 279 -3.46 19.68 19.97
N ASP A 280 -3.61 20.08 21.24
CA ASP A 280 -4.73 20.89 21.73
C ASP A 280 -4.33 22.36 22.04
N ARG A 281 -3.04 22.72 21.90
CA ARG A 281 -2.48 24.00 22.35
C ARG A 281 -1.34 24.47 21.45
N ILE A 282 -1.23 25.79 21.26
CA ILE A 282 -0.02 26.42 20.71
C ILE A 282 1.12 26.46 21.75
N PRO A 283 2.39 26.32 21.35
CA PRO A 283 3.53 26.62 22.22
C PRO A 283 3.65 28.12 22.47
N HIS A 284 4.37 28.52 23.53
CA HIS A 284 4.59 29.93 23.82
C HIS A 284 5.59 30.58 22.85
N PRO A 285 5.51 31.91 22.62
CA PRO A 285 6.54 32.64 21.89
C PRO A 285 7.91 32.53 22.59
N ASN A 286 8.98 32.45 21.81
CA ASN A 286 10.36 32.25 22.24
C ASN A 286 10.68 30.88 22.87
N THR A 287 9.74 29.93 22.92
CA THR A 287 10.04 28.53 23.30
C THR A 287 11.05 27.91 22.31
N PRO A 288 12.09 27.18 22.77
CA PRO A 288 13.09 26.58 21.90
C PRO A 288 12.53 25.42 21.07
N ILE A 289 13.10 25.22 19.88
CA ILE A 289 12.81 24.12 18.97
C ILE A 289 14.00 23.16 19.02
N LEU A 290 13.79 21.97 19.56
CA LEU A 290 14.82 20.98 19.85
C LEU A 290 14.81 19.82 18.84
N PRO A 291 15.96 19.16 18.59
CA PRO A 291 16.00 17.85 17.94
C PRO A 291 15.31 16.79 18.81
N VAL A 292 14.85 15.69 18.20
CA VAL A 292 14.36 14.52 18.94
C VAL A 292 15.55 13.65 19.34
N THR A 293 15.88 13.58 20.63
CA THR A 293 17.06 12.86 21.12
C THR A 293 16.78 11.44 21.60
N ASP A 294 15.52 11.09 21.86
CA ASP A 294 15.07 9.76 22.31
C ASP A 294 14.19 9.07 21.26
N ARG A 295 14.53 7.82 20.93
CA ARG A 295 13.75 6.96 20.02
C ARG A 295 12.32 6.72 20.49
N LEU A 296 12.06 6.72 21.81
CA LEU A 296 10.73 6.51 22.37
C LEU A 296 9.82 7.72 22.12
N GLU A 297 10.37 8.95 22.06
CA GLU A 297 9.60 10.15 21.68
C GLU A 297 9.17 10.07 20.21
N VAL A 298 10.06 9.62 19.32
CA VAL A 298 9.74 9.38 17.90
C VAL A 298 8.68 8.28 17.74
N GLN A 299 8.90 7.10 18.33
CA GLN A 299 7.98 5.96 18.18
C GLN A 299 6.60 6.29 18.78
N THR A 300 6.56 6.83 20.00
CA THR A 300 5.30 7.26 20.64
C THR A 300 4.62 8.36 19.81
N GLY A 301 5.38 9.35 19.34
CA GLY A 301 4.89 10.50 18.56
C GLY A 301 4.25 10.10 17.23
N LEU A 302 4.74 9.03 16.59
CA LEU A 302 4.23 8.49 15.33
C LEU A 302 3.26 7.29 15.53
N ASN A 303 2.92 6.95 16.79
CA ASN A 303 2.12 5.78 17.19
C ASN A 303 2.74 4.40 16.82
N ILE A 304 4.02 4.37 16.46
CA ILE A 304 4.76 3.15 16.11
C ILE A 304 4.99 2.34 17.39
N PRO A 305 4.68 1.02 17.42
CA PRO A 305 4.95 0.18 18.57
C PRO A 305 6.47 -0.04 18.76
N GLN A 306 6.89 -0.25 20.02
CA GLN A 306 8.30 -0.49 20.37
C GLN A 306 8.80 -1.90 19.97
N GLU A 307 7.87 -2.84 19.76
CA GLU A 307 8.11 -4.22 19.36
C GLU A 307 7.10 -4.65 18.29
N GLY A 308 7.44 -5.66 17.47
CA GLY A 308 6.55 -6.21 16.46
C GLY A 308 7.32 -6.86 15.31
N ILE A 309 6.76 -6.81 14.11
CA ILE A 309 7.48 -7.22 12.89
C ILE A 309 8.29 -6.04 12.37
N PHE A 310 9.61 -6.13 12.43
CA PHE A 310 10.53 -5.14 11.86
C PHE A 310 10.34 -5.02 10.35
N LEU A 311 10.23 -3.78 9.84
CA LEU A 311 10.15 -3.50 8.40
C LEU A 311 11.37 -2.70 7.85
N GLY A 312 12.07 -1.97 8.72
CA GLY A 312 13.15 -1.05 8.36
C GLY A 312 13.31 0.06 9.39
N HIS A 313 14.13 1.07 9.06
CA HIS A 313 14.44 2.21 9.93
C HIS A 313 13.76 3.49 9.43
N LEU A 314 13.25 4.32 10.34
CA LEU A 314 12.70 5.64 9.99
C LEU A 314 13.74 6.51 9.28
N SER A 315 13.26 7.29 8.33
CA SER A 315 14.08 8.16 7.50
C SER A 315 13.34 9.44 7.09
N VAL A 316 14.11 10.46 6.73
CA VAL A 316 13.60 11.76 6.24
C VAL A 316 14.41 12.16 5.02
N GLY A 317 13.76 12.26 3.86
CA GLY A 317 14.45 12.67 2.63
C GLY A 317 15.48 11.64 2.14
N GLY A 318 15.32 10.37 2.53
CA GLY A 318 16.27 9.30 2.25
C GLY A 318 17.51 9.24 3.14
N GLU A 319 17.57 10.00 4.24
CA GLU A 319 18.57 9.86 5.31
C GLU A 319 17.95 9.23 6.56
N LEU A 320 18.70 8.37 7.25
CA LEU A 320 18.25 7.67 8.47
C LEU A 320 18.00 8.66 9.61
N LEU A 321 16.87 8.50 10.30
CA LEU A 321 16.59 9.24 11.52
C LEU A 321 17.43 8.67 12.68
N LYS A 322 18.42 9.47 13.11
CA LYS A 322 19.29 9.17 14.25
C LYS A 322 18.82 9.86 15.52
N THR A 323 19.11 9.23 16.66
CA THR A 323 18.82 9.69 18.02
C THR A 323 20.05 9.46 18.91
N HIS A 324 20.04 9.97 20.15
CA HIS A 324 21.10 9.73 21.14
C HIS A 324 20.92 8.40 21.91
N SER A 325 20.01 7.53 21.42
CA SER A 325 19.79 6.18 21.95
C SER A 325 20.79 5.19 21.34
N GLU A 326 20.93 3.99 21.93
CA GLU A 326 21.67 2.87 21.32
C GLU A 326 20.71 1.70 20.98
N PRO A 327 20.65 1.22 19.73
CA PRO A 327 21.24 1.84 18.53
C PRO A 327 20.64 3.23 18.22
N GLU A 328 21.40 4.04 17.49
CA GLU A 328 21.02 5.41 17.09
C GLU A 328 19.75 5.43 16.22
N THR A 329 19.55 4.36 15.44
CA THR A 329 18.47 4.19 14.46
C THR A 329 17.13 3.93 15.10
N VAL A 330 16.09 4.63 14.63
CA VAL A 330 14.71 4.36 15.08
C VAL A 330 14.06 3.30 14.19
N ALA A 331 14.01 2.06 14.68
CA ALA A 331 13.35 0.95 14.02
C ALA A 331 11.81 1.13 13.91
N TYR A 332 11.25 0.77 12.75
CA TYR A 332 9.82 0.70 12.50
C TYR A 332 9.32 -0.74 12.67
N TYR A 333 8.41 -0.94 13.61
CA TYR A 333 7.72 -2.21 13.84
C TYR A 333 6.25 -2.14 13.44
N LEU A 334 5.75 -3.22 12.83
CA LEU A 334 4.34 -3.45 12.56
C LEU A 334 3.71 -4.21 13.74
N ARG A 335 2.63 -3.67 14.32
CA ARG A 335 1.94 -4.24 15.49
C ARG A 335 1.45 -5.66 15.22
N ASN A 336 1.94 -6.61 16.01
CA ASN A 336 1.75 -8.05 15.76
C ASN A 336 0.93 -8.78 16.84
N ASP A 337 0.30 -8.03 17.73
CA ASP A 337 -0.49 -8.52 18.85
C ASP A 337 -2.02 -8.40 18.61
N TYR A 338 -2.79 -8.79 19.62
CA TYR A 338 -4.26 -8.73 19.62
C TYR A 338 -4.83 -7.54 20.43
N SER A 339 -4.01 -6.57 20.86
CA SER A 339 -4.44 -5.45 21.72
C SER A 339 -5.47 -4.54 21.04
N MET A 340 -5.32 -4.34 19.72
CA MET A 340 -6.18 -3.49 18.89
C MET A 340 -7.02 -4.31 17.90
N GLY A 341 -7.34 -5.56 18.22
CA GLY A 341 -8.14 -6.47 17.38
C GLY A 341 -7.36 -7.71 16.93
N ASP A 342 -7.24 -7.93 15.62
CA ASP A 342 -6.41 -9.01 15.06
C ASP A 342 -5.05 -8.43 14.60
N PRO A 343 -3.94 -9.19 14.69
CA PRO A 343 -2.62 -8.77 14.23
C PRO A 343 -2.62 -8.23 12.80
N LEU A 344 -1.79 -7.21 12.52
CA LEU A 344 -1.79 -6.52 11.22
C LEU A 344 -1.37 -7.44 10.06
N ILE A 345 -0.60 -8.50 10.33
CA ILE A 345 -0.28 -9.56 9.36
C ILE A 345 -1.52 -10.27 8.77
N PHE A 346 -2.63 -10.28 9.50
CA PHE A 346 -3.92 -10.83 9.07
C PHE A 346 -4.88 -9.75 8.54
N ARG A 347 -4.45 -8.47 8.48
CA ARG A 347 -5.18 -7.37 7.82
C ARG A 347 -4.68 -7.07 6.41
N HIS A 348 -3.89 -7.99 5.87
CA HIS A 348 -3.33 -8.01 4.51
C HIS A 348 -2.29 -6.91 4.24
N MET A 349 -1.21 -7.31 3.58
CA MET A 349 -0.08 -6.46 3.20
C MET A 349 0.06 -6.42 1.68
N LEU A 350 0.40 -5.26 1.14
CA LEU A 350 0.84 -5.05 -0.24
C LEU A 350 2.26 -4.47 -0.26
N ILE A 351 3.13 -5.08 -1.04
CA ILE A 351 4.44 -4.53 -1.40
C ILE A 351 4.37 -4.13 -2.87
N CYS A 352 4.53 -2.84 -3.17
CA CYS A 352 4.51 -2.33 -4.54
C CYS A 352 5.79 -1.59 -4.92
N GLY A 353 6.27 -1.80 -6.14
CA GLY A 353 7.48 -1.16 -6.66
C GLY A 353 7.89 -1.61 -8.06
N SER A 354 8.56 -0.72 -8.80
CA SER A 354 9.13 -1.01 -10.12
C SER A 354 10.11 -2.19 -10.07
N THR A 355 10.42 -2.79 -11.23
CA THR A 355 11.46 -3.84 -11.33
C THR A 355 12.81 -3.34 -10.79
N GLY A 356 13.55 -4.21 -10.08
CA GLY A 356 14.87 -3.90 -9.51
C GLY A 356 14.89 -3.07 -8.22
N THR A 357 13.74 -2.52 -7.77
CA THR A 357 13.64 -1.62 -6.61
C THR A 357 13.88 -2.29 -5.25
N GLY A 358 13.76 -3.62 -5.19
CA GLY A 358 13.98 -4.42 -3.97
C GLY A 358 12.78 -5.21 -3.46
N LYS A 359 11.70 -5.38 -4.25
CA LYS A 359 10.48 -6.14 -3.84
C LYS A 359 10.80 -7.48 -3.17
N THR A 360 11.51 -8.40 -3.85
CA THR A 360 11.83 -9.73 -3.32
C THR A 360 12.74 -9.67 -2.09
N PHE A 361 13.74 -8.79 -2.11
CA PHE A 361 14.67 -8.55 -1.00
C PHE A 361 13.92 -8.13 0.28
N LEU A 362 13.02 -7.15 0.16
CA LEU A 362 12.17 -6.69 1.27
C LEU A 362 11.21 -7.79 1.73
N SER A 363 10.59 -8.49 0.78
CA SER A 363 9.67 -9.60 1.05
C SER A 363 10.36 -10.70 1.85
N LYS A 364 11.57 -11.14 1.45
CA LYS A 364 12.40 -12.09 2.18
C LYS A 364 12.71 -11.63 3.61
N ASN A 365 13.11 -10.36 3.77
CA ASN A 365 13.42 -9.79 5.09
C ASN A 365 12.21 -9.85 6.05
N ILE A 366 11.01 -9.48 5.58
CA ILE A 366 9.78 -9.48 6.38
C ILE A 366 9.26 -10.91 6.62
N LEU A 367 9.21 -11.75 5.58
CA LEU A 367 8.75 -13.14 5.67
C LEU A 367 9.61 -13.95 6.66
N ARG A 368 10.93 -13.67 6.72
CA ARG A 368 11.82 -14.27 7.72
C ARG A 368 11.42 -13.95 9.17
N GLN A 369 10.91 -12.75 9.45
CA GLN A 369 10.49 -12.35 10.79
C GLN A 369 9.23 -13.08 11.26
N PHE A 370 8.36 -13.55 10.35
CA PHE A 370 7.21 -14.39 10.72
C PHE A 370 7.63 -15.78 11.27
N MET A 371 8.90 -16.19 11.07
CA MET A 371 9.48 -17.47 11.47
C MET A 371 10.35 -17.36 12.74
N THR A 372 9.85 -16.68 13.75
CA THR A 372 10.47 -16.59 15.09
C THR A 372 9.58 -17.24 16.14
N GLU A 373 10.16 -17.73 17.23
CA GLU A 373 9.39 -18.43 18.27
C GLU A 373 8.36 -17.54 19.00
N ASN A 374 8.54 -16.22 18.96
CA ASN A 374 7.63 -15.25 19.57
C ASN A 374 6.36 -15.03 18.73
N ASN A 375 6.46 -15.18 17.40
CA ASN A 375 5.40 -14.87 16.44
C ASN A 375 4.40 -16.04 16.29
N ARG A 376 3.68 -16.33 17.38
CA ARG A 376 2.67 -17.41 17.48
C ARG A 376 1.26 -16.86 17.70
N TYR A 377 0.34 -17.27 16.84
CA TYR A 377 -1.03 -16.76 16.78
C TYR A 377 -2.04 -17.79 17.28
N ARG A 378 -3.12 -17.31 17.91
CA ARG A 378 -4.23 -18.15 18.37
C ARG A 378 -5.41 -17.94 17.42
N LEU A 379 -5.79 -19.00 16.72
CA LEU A 379 -6.99 -18.98 15.89
C LEU A 379 -8.25 -18.95 16.76
N ARG A 380 -9.26 -18.19 16.32
CA ARG A 380 -10.57 -18.12 16.97
C ARG A 380 -11.28 -19.48 16.92
N SER A 381 -11.11 -20.18 15.80
CA SER A 381 -11.83 -21.39 15.41
C SER A 381 -11.13 -22.72 15.75
N SER A 382 -9.90 -22.70 16.31
CA SER A 382 -9.19 -23.94 16.68
C SER A 382 -9.62 -24.40 18.09
N PRO A 383 -9.99 -25.69 18.28
CA PRO A 383 -10.49 -26.22 19.56
C PRO A 383 -9.42 -26.20 20.66
N ASP A 384 -8.18 -26.54 20.32
CA ASP A 384 -7.00 -26.58 21.19
C ASP A 384 -6.59 -25.19 21.71
N LYS A 385 -6.92 -24.12 20.96
CA LYS A 385 -6.64 -22.71 21.32
C LYS A 385 -5.17 -22.38 21.57
N ALA A 386 -4.23 -23.28 21.25
CA ALA A 386 -2.80 -23.04 21.33
C ALA A 386 -2.35 -21.90 20.40
N ARG A 387 -1.22 -21.28 20.75
CA ARG A 387 -0.54 -20.32 19.87
C ARG A 387 0.39 -21.07 18.93
N LYS A 388 0.10 -21.03 17.63
CA LYS A 388 0.86 -21.71 16.57
C LYS A 388 1.61 -20.68 15.72
N ASN A 389 2.84 -20.98 15.29
CA ASN A 389 3.51 -20.19 14.25
C ASN A 389 2.70 -20.23 12.94
N PRO A 390 2.79 -19.19 12.09
CA PRO A 390 2.14 -19.23 10.78
C PRO A 390 2.81 -20.27 9.89
N CYS A 391 2.06 -20.84 8.95
CA CYS A 391 2.61 -21.40 7.72
C CYS A 391 2.67 -20.28 6.68
N LEU A 392 3.84 -20.08 6.05
CA LEU A 392 3.95 -19.20 4.89
C LEU A 392 3.73 -20.06 3.65
N VAL A 393 2.79 -19.66 2.80
CA VAL A 393 2.53 -20.33 1.52
C VAL A 393 2.81 -19.32 0.43
N ILE A 394 3.84 -19.57 -0.39
CA ILE A 394 4.38 -18.59 -1.32
C ILE A 394 4.19 -19.09 -2.75
N MET A 395 3.39 -18.40 -3.57
CA MET A 395 3.35 -18.63 -5.01
C MET A 395 4.51 -17.88 -5.66
N ASP A 396 5.43 -18.61 -6.29
CA ASP A 396 6.73 -18.11 -6.69
C ASP A 396 6.92 -18.20 -8.22
N PRO A 397 6.64 -17.13 -8.97
CA PRO A 397 6.79 -17.10 -10.42
C PRO A 397 8.24 -16.95 -10.91
N GLN A 398 9.22 -16.73 -10.02
CA GLN A 398 10.63 -16.45 -10.35
C GLN A 398 11.64 -17.41 -9.66
N ASP A 399 11.17 -18.32 -8.81
CA ASP A 399 11.95 -19.22 -7.95
C ASP A 399 13.04 -18.49 -7.12
N GLU A 400 12.62 -17.42 -6.45
CA GLU A 400 13.50 -16.66 -5.54
C GLU A 400 13.32 -17.05 -4.07
N TYR A 401 12.12 -17.45 -3.65
CA TYR A 401 11.76 -17.65 -2.24
C TYR A 401 12.15 -19.02 -1.71
N SER A 402 12.40 -20.01 -2.59
CA SER A 402 13.01 -21.28 -2.22
C SER A 402 14.36 -21.08 -1.49
N GLN A 403 15.05 -19.98 -1.74
CA GLN A 403 16.30 -19.58 -1.10
C GLN A 403 16.18 -19.19 0.39
N LEU A 404 14.96 -19.08 0.95
CA LEU A 404 14.73 -18.93 2.40
C LEU A 404 15.28 -20.11 3.23
N PHE A 405 15.58 -21.24 2.58
CA PHE A 405 16.31 -22.38 3.14
C PHE A 405 17.81 -22.11 3.37
N GLU A 406 18.37 -21.00 2.89
CA GLU A 406 19.82 -20.77 2.88
C GLU A 406 20.24 -19.49 3.62
N ASP A 407 21.34 -19.60 4.39
CA ASP A 407 21.92 -18.48 5.13
C ASP A 407 22.49 -17.43 4.17
N ASN A 408 22.54 -16.17 4.60
CA ASN A 408 23.35 -15.18 3.89
C ASN A 408 24.79 -15.18 4.41
N GLU A 409 25.69 -15.76 3.63
CA GLU A 409 27.14 -15.82 3.92
C GLU A 409 27.82 -14.43 3.80
N THR A 410 27.15 -13.40 3.27
CA THR A 410 27.71 -12.03 3.17
C THR A 410 27.46 -11.15 4.39
N LEU A 411 26.75 -11.63 5.42
CA LEU A 411 26.48 -10.86 6.64
C LEU A 411 27.73 -10.79 7.53
N SER A 412 28.23 -9.57 7.75
CA SER A 412 29.33 -9.31 8.68
C SER A 412 28.90 -9.46 10.15
N GLU A 413 29.84 -9.71 11.06
CA GLU A 413 29.53 -9.80 12.50
C GLU A 413 28.95 -8.46 13.04
N ASP A 414 29.47 -7.33 12.56
CA ASP A 414 28.96 -5.99 12.88
C ASP A 414 27.53 -5.75 12.39
N GLU A 415 27.06 -6.48 11.38
CA GLU A 415 25.65 -6.48 10.95
C GLU A 415 24.81 -7.42 11.79
N LYS A 416 25.30 -8.63 12.12
CA LYS A 416 24.59 -9.58 12.99
C LYS A 416 24.32 -8.97 14.37
N PHE A 417 25.31 -8.31 14.97
CA PHE A 417 25.15 -7.60 16.25
C PHE A 417 24.11 -6.48 16.20
N ARG A 418 24.04 -5.73 15.08
CA ARG A 418 23.01 -4.69 14.88
C ARG A 418 21.61 -5.27 14.65
N LEU A 419 21.52 -6.38 13.92
CA LEU A 419 20.25 -7.10 13.75
C LEU A 419 19.75 -7.65 15.10
N GLU A 420 20.65 -8.21 15.91
CA GLU A 420 20.33 -8.74 17.25
C GLU A 420 19.89 -7.65 18.23
N SER A 421 20.54 -6.48 18.26
CA SER A 421 20.15 -5.38 19.15
C SER A 421 18.81 -4.71 18.76
N GLU A 422 18.35 -4.92 17.53
CA GLU A 422 17.01 -4.52 17.04
C GLU A 422 16.01 -5.71 16.97
N ASN A 423 16.32 -6.85 17.59
CA ASN A 423 15.51 -8.08 17.57
C ASN A 423 15.16 -8.62 16.17
N VAL A 424 15.94 -8.26 15.14
CA VAL A 424 15.76 -8.70 13.76
C VAL A 424 16.44 -10.05 13.55
N VAL A 425 15.66 -11.07 13.22
CA VAL A 425 16.16 -12.45 13.12
C VAL A 425 16.64 -12.75 11.70
N TYR A 426 17.84 -13.33 11.60
CA TYR A 426 18.52 -13.70 10.36
C TYR A 426 18.78 -15.22 10.27
N GLY A 427 19.52 -15.63 9.23
CA GLY A 427 19.84 -17.03 8.96
C GLY A 427 18.66 -17.81 8.37
N ARG A 428 18.94 -19.01 7.88
CA ARG A 428 18.00 -19.87 7.15
C ARG A 428 16.76 -20.26 7.94
N VAL A 429 15.70 -20.60 7.23
CA VAL A 429 14.54 -21.32 7.75
C VAL A 429 14.59 -22.76 7.25
N THR A 430 15.06 -23.68 8.10
CA THR A 430 15.25 -25.12 7.76
C THR A 430 13.95 -25.85 7.44
N SER A 431 12.81 -25.30 7.81
CA SER A 431 11.47 -25.78 7.45
C SER A 431 10.99 -25.28 6.07
N THR A 432 11.86 -24.66 5.26
CA THR A 432 11.51 -24.27 3.88
C THR A 432 11.51 -25.47 2.94
N LYS A 433 10.39 -25.67 2.22
CA LYS A 433 10.21 -26.72 1.20
C LYS A 433 9.70 -26.13 -0.11
N ALA A 434 10.10 -26.74 -1.23
CA ALA A 434 9.61 -26.43 -2.57
C ALA A 434 8.62 -27.50 -3.03
N PHE A 435 7.35 -27.13 -3.23
CA PHE A 435 6.31 -27.99 -3.75
C PHE A 435 6.20 -27.77 -5.27
N VAL A 436 6.59 -28.80 -6.02
CA VAL A 436 6.77 -28.76 -7.48
C VAL A 436 5.58 -29.44 -8.15
N ALA A 437 4.85 -28.71 -8.99
CA ALA A 437 3.75 -29.29 -9.75
C ALA A 437 4.30 -30.19 -10.87
N LYS A 438 3.88 -31.45 -10.87
CA LYS A 438 4.17 -32.38 -11.97
C LYS A 438 3.36 -31.94 -13.19
N VAL A 439 4.03 -31.56 -14.26
CA VAL A 439 3.41 -31.12 -15.52
C VAL A 439 4.04 -31.87 -16.69
N ASP A 440 3.21 -32.43 -17.57
CA ASP A 440 3.68 -33.21 -18.71
C ASP A 440 4.61 -32.43 -19.65
N GLY A 441 5.75 -33.03 -19.97
CA GLY A 441 6.81 -32.44 -20.79
C GLY A 441 7.56 -31.27 -20.14
N GLN A 442 7.40 -31.01 -18.84
CA GLN A 442 8.10 -29.95 -18.11
C GLN A 442 8.89 -30.52 -16.92
N ARG A 443 9.98 -29.86 -16.53
CA ARG A 443 10.80 -30.27 -15.38
C ARG A 443 11.35 -29.04 -14.67
N TYR A 444 11.21 -29.01 -13.35
CA TYR A 444 11.87 -28.03 -12.47
C TYR A 444 13.39 -28.31 -12.41
N PRO A 445 14.26 -27.31 -12.62
CA PRO A 445 15.70 -27.50 -12.56
C PRO A 445 16.22 -27.67 -11.12
N GLY A 446 15.66 -26.93 -10.16
CA GLY A 446 15.98 -27.07 -8.73
C GLY A 446 17.41 -26.65 -8.35
N ASP A 447 18.03 -25.77 -9.12
CA ASP A 447 19.43 -25.32 -9.00
C ASP A 447 19.59 -24.04 -8.17
N LYS A 448 18.52 -23.22 -8.04
CA LYS A 448 18.54 -21.96 -7.28
C LYS A 448 18.61 -22.15 -5.75
N SER A 449 18.09 -23.26 -5.22
CA SER A 449 18.04 -23.54 -3.77
C SER A 449 18.17 -25.02 -3.41
N ARG A 450 18.81 -25.29 -2.26
CA ARG A 450 18.93 -26.61 -1.62
C ARG A 450 17.69 -27.06 -0.81
N ALA A 451 16.57 -26.33 -0.88
CA ALA A 451 15.33 -26.71 -0.19
C ALA A 451 14.81 -28.09 -0.61
N GLU A 452 14.12 -28.80 0.29
CA GLU A 452 13.50 -30.10 0.01
C GLU A 452 12.44 -29.97 -1.09
N GLN A 453 12.59 -30.71 -2.18
CA GLN A 453 11.69 -30.69 -3.33
C GLN A 453 10.68 -31.84 -3.22
N ILE A 454 9.39 -31.51 -3.22
CA ILE A 454 8.28 -32.47 -3.17
C ILE A 454 7.44 -32.28 -4.43
N GLU A 455 7.46 -33.28 -5.33
CA GLU A 455 6.56 -33.28 -6.49
C GLU A 455 5.11 -33.59 -6.07
N PHE A 456 4.15 -32.88 -6.67
CA PHE A 456 2.72 -33.11 -6.47
C PHE A 456 1.94 -33.11 -7.80
N THR A 457 0.83 -33.82 -7.84
CA THR A 457 -0.19 -33.69 -8.90
C THR A 457 -1.43 -32.99 -8.35
N ILE A 458 -2.18 -32.35 -9.25
CA ILE A 458 -3.57 -31.97 -8.99
C ILE A 458 -4.43 -33.20 -9.33
N PRO A 459 -5.19 -33.78 -8.40
CA PRO A 459 -6.13 -34.85 -8.72
C PRO A 459 -7.41 -34.25 -9.35
N PHE A 460 -7.99 -34.94 -10.33
CA PHE A 460 -9.23 -34.50 -10.98
C PHE A 460 -10.44 -34.49 -10.02
N SER A 461 -10.39 -35.21 -8.89
CA SER A 461 -11.44 -35.16 -7.85
C SER A 461 -11.69 -33.75 -7.28
N LEU A 462 -10.71 -32.84 -7.31
CA LEU A 462 -10.92 -31.44 -6.87
C LEU A 462 -11.94 -30.69 -7.75
N VAL A 463 -12.20 -31.16 -8.97
CA VAL A 463 -13.17 -30.59 -9.90
C VAL A 463 -14.62 -30.81 -9.43
N GLU A 464 -14.90 -31.80 -8.57
CA GLU A 464 -16.23 -32.04 -8.01
C GLU A 464 -16.80 -30.83 -7.26
N HIS A 465 -15.94 -30.13 -6.51
CA HIS A 465 -16.31 -28.92 -5.77
C HIS A 465 -15.82 -27.64 -6.46
N ASN A 466 -15.07 -27.78 -7.55
CA ASN A 466 -14.54 -26.66 -8.35
C ASN A 466 -14.66 -26.93 -9.86
N PRO A 467 -15.87 -26.98 -10.45
CA PRO A 467 -16.08 -27.26 -11.88
C PRO A 467 -15.36 -26.29 -12.82
N TRP A 468 -15.18 -25.05 -12.36
CA TRP A 468 -14.40 -23.99 -13.01
C TRP A 468 -12.93 -24.33 -13.26
N LEU A 469 -12.37 -25.37 -12.63
CA LEU A 469 -11.01 -25.87 -12.93
C LEU A 469 -10.89 -26.50 -14.32
N ILE A 470 -12.01 -26.98 -14.91
CA ILE A 470 -12.03 -27.52 -16.28
C ILE A 470 -13.00 -26.81 -17.22
N ALA A 471 -13.84 -25.91 -16.71
CA ALA A 471 -14.53 -24.96 -17.56
C ALA A 471 -13.50 -24.19 -18.41
N ALA A 472 -13.89 -23.71 -19.58
CA ALA A 472 -13.03 -22.94 -20.46
C ALA A 472 -13.58 -21.53 -20.64
N ALA A 473 -12.68 -20.55 -20.80
CA ALA A 473 -13.05 -19.18 -21.11
C ALA A 473 -13.98 -19.14 -22.34
N GLY A 474 -15.15 -18.50 -22.20
CA GLY A 474 -16.17 -18.46 -23.24
C GLY A 474 -17.05 -19.72 -23.34
N MET A 475 -17.25 -20.48 -22.25
CA MET A 475 -18.50 -21.22 -22.05
C MET A 475 -19.66 -20.22 -21.82
N SER A 476 -20.88 -20.59 -22.22
CA SER A 476 -22.10 -19.90 -21.78
C SER A 476 -22.58 -20.43 -20.42
N GLU A 477 -23.44 -19.68 -19.73
CA GLU A 477 -24.06 -20.09 -18.46
C GLU A 477 -24.76 -21.46 -18.58
N LEU A 478 -25.50 -21.70 -19.66
CA LEU A 478 -26.12 -23.00 -19.96
C LEU A 478 -25.11 -24.13 -20.20
N GLN A 479 -23.92 -23.83 -20.76
CA GLN A 479 -22.84 -24.81 -20.91
C GLN A 479 -22.13 -25.08 -19.57
N TYR A 480 -22.03 -24.07 -18.70
CA TYR A 480 -21.47 -24.23 -17.37
C TYR A 480 -22.40 -25.06 -16.46
N ILE A 481 -23.69 -24.75 -16.41
CA ILE A 481 -24.72 -25.57 -15.72
C ILE A 481 -24.72 -27.01 -16.28
N GLY A 482 -24.62 -27.17 -17.60
CA GLY A 482 -24.53 -28.49 -18.22
C GLY A 482 -23.27 -29.26 -17.83
N LEU A 483 -22.13 -28.59 -17.69
CA LEU A 483 -20.89 -29.18 -17.19
C LEU A 483 -21.03 -29.64 -15.73
N GLU A 484 -21.69 -28.86 -14.87
CA GLU A 484 -21.96 -29.25 -13.47
C GLU A 484 -22.86 -30.50 -13.39
N VAL A 485 -23.85 -30.65 -14.28
CA VAL A 485 -24.66 -31.88 -14.38
C VAL A 485 -23.82 -33.08 -14.81
N LEU A 486 -22.97 -32.94 -15.84
CA LEU A 486 -22.10 -34.01 -16.32
C LEU A 486 -21.08 -34.46 -15.27
N LEU A 487 -20.50 -33.50 -14.52
CA LEU A 487 -19.59 -33.80 -13.42
C LEU A 487 -20.32 -34.46 -12.26
N GLY A 488 -21.48 -33.93 -11.86
CA GLY A 488 -22.27 -34.47 -10.75
C GLY A 488 -22.73 -35.91 -11.00
N ASP A 489 -23.11 -36.28 -12.22
CA ASP A 489 -23.44 -37.66 -12.59
C ASP A 489 -22.17 -38.54 -12.78
N PHE A 490 -21.01 -37.98 -13.17
CA PHE A 490 -19.73 -38.70 -13.23
C PHE A 490 -19.15 -39.04 -11.84
N PHE A 491 -19.11 -38.10 -10.90
CA PHE A 491 -18.58 -38.34 -9.54
C PHE A 491 -19.46 -39.30 -8.72
N ARG A 492 -20.75 -39.42 -9.06
CA ARG A 492 -21.65 -40.48 -8.56
C ARG A 492 -21.34 -41.88 -9.11
N SER A 493 -20.52 -42.00 -10.16
CA SER A 493 -20.19 -43.29 -10.76
C SER A 493 -19.06 -44.00 -9.99
N ASN A 494 -19.08 -45.34 -10.05
CA ASN A 494 -18.05 -46.20 -9.44
C ASN A 494 -16.74 -46.27 -10.26
N VAL A 495 -16.54 -45.38 -11.23
CA VAL A 495 -15.32 -45.31 -12.06
C VAL A 495 -14.29 -44.45 -11.33
N PRO A 496 -12.98 -44.80 -11.30
CA PRO A 496 -11.96 -43.96 -10.68
C PRO A 496 -11.99 -42.54 -11.25
N HIS A 497 -12.10 -41.54 -10.38
CA HIS A 497 -12.40 -40.15 -10.75
C HIS A 497 -11.19 -39.38 -11.32
N THR A 498 -10.66 -39.86 -12.44
CA THR A 498 -9.56 -39.23 -13.20
C THR A 498 -10.08 -38.45 -14.39
N TYR A 499 -9.31 -37.45 -14.84
CA TYR A 499 -9.60 -36.65 -16.04
C TYR A 499 -9.77 -37.55 -17.27
N LEU A 500 -8.92 -38.56 -17.44
CA LEU A 500 -9.00 -39.48 -18.58
C LEU A 500 -10.30 -40.29 -18.56
N ASN A 501 -10.75 -40.73 -17.38
CA ASN A 501 -12.01 -41.45 -17.24
C ASN A 501 -13.23 -40.53 -17.46
N PHE A 502 -13.14 -39.25 -17.07
CA PHE A 502 -14.17 -38.27 -17.39
C PHE A 502 -14.29 -38.01 -18.90
N ILE A 503 -13.16 -37.83 -19.61
CA ILE A 503 -13.17 -37.70 -21.08
C ILE A 503 -13.72 -38.97 -21.73
N ASN A 504 -13.30 -40.16 -21.30
CA ASN A 504 -13.85 -41.43 -21.80
C ASN A 504 -15.35 -41.61 -21.51
N HIS A 505 -15.86 -41.02 -20.41
CA HIS A 505 -17.28 -41.05 -20.07
C HIS A 505 -18.11 -40.16 -21.02
N ILE A 506 -17.64 -38.96 -21.35
CA ILE A 506 -18.38 -38.00 -22.21
C ILE A 506 -18.15 -38.20 -23.72
N ASP A 507 -17.02 -38.80 -24.15
CA ASP A 507 -16.78 -39.20 -25.54
C ASP A 507 -17.59 -40.47 -25.93
N ASN A 508 -18.26 -41.13 -24.97
CA ASN A 508 -19.07 -42.33 -25.22
C ASN A 508 -20.45 -41.97 -25.80
N GLU A 509 -20.77 -42.51 -26.98
CA GLU A 509 -22.03 -42.28 -27.70
C GLU A 509 -23.27 -42.60 -26.85
N GLY A 510 -23.23 -43.66 -26.03
CA GLY A 510 -24.34 -44.01 -25.13
C GLY A 510 -24.57 -42.97 -24.03
N THR A 511 -23.50 -42.32 -23.56
CA THR A 511 -23.59 -41.18 -22.64
C THR A 511 -24.19 -39.96 -23.34
N ARG A 512 -23.72 -39.64 -24.55
CA ARG A 512 -24.25 -38.52 -25.36
C ARG A 512 -25.75 -38.68 -25.63
N SER A 513 -26.17 -39.85 -26.11
CA SER A 513 -27.59 -40.18 -26.29
C SER A 513 -28.38 -40.03 -24.99
N TYR A 514 -27.89 -40.55 -23.87
CA TYR A 514 -28.58 -40.40 -22.58
C TYR A 514 -28.85 -38.93 -22.20
N TYR A 515 -27.92 -37.99 -22.43
CA TYR A 515 -28.15 -36.58 -22.10
C TYR A 515 -28.94 -35.80 -23.14
N VAL A 516 -28.79 -36.13 -24.43
CA VAL A 516 -29.48 -35.44 -25.54
C VAL A 516 -30.91 -35.95 -25.70
N ASP A 517 -31.10 -37.26 -25.77
CA ASP A 517 -32.40 -37.89 -26.06
C ASP A 517 -33.37 -37.80 -24.87
N SER A 518 -32.85 -37.64 -23.63
CA SER A 518 -33.67 -37.34 -22.44
C SER A 518 -34.02 -35.85 -22.31
N GLY A 519 -33.49 -34.98 -23.17
CA GLY A 519 -33.66 -33.52 -23.07
C GLY A 519 -32.93 -32.87 -21.90
N LYS A 520 -32.08 -33.61 -21.15
CA LYS A 520 -31.23 -33.04 -20.08
C LYS A 520 -30.32 -31.93 -20.61
N LEU A 521 -29.76 -32.11 -21.81
CA LEU A 521 -28.85 -31.14 -22.45
C LEU A 521 -29.15 -31.03 -23.95
N HIS A 522 -29.18 -29.81 -24.47
CA HIS A 522 -29.25 -29.58 -25.92
C HIS A 522 -27.95 -30.05 -26.60
N GLU A 523 -28.07 -30.66 -27.78
CA GLU A 523 -26.96 -31.29 -28.52
C GLU A 523 -25.76 -30.35 -28.70
N SER A 524 -25.99 -29.13 -29.21
CA SER A 524 -24.94 -28.12 -29.39
C SER A 524 -24.33 -27.57 -28.10
N SER A 525 -25.01 -27.74 -26.95
CA SER A 525 -24.43 -27.46 -25.64
C SER A 525 -23.54 -28.61 -25.19
N TYR A 526 -23.98 -29.87 -25.35
CA TYR A 526 -23.19 -31.07 -25.03
C TYR A 526 -21.86 -31.09 -25.80
N ASP A 527 -21.93 -31.06 -27.14
CA ASP A 527 -20.73 -31.07 -27.99
C ASP A 527 -19.86 -29.81 -27.75
N GLY A 528 -20.50 -28.69 -27.42
CA GLY A 528 -19.84 -27.44 -27.02
C GLY A 528 -19.07 -27.55 -25.69
N ILE A 529 -19.54 -28.36 -24.74
CA ILE A 529 -18.83 -28.68 -23.50
C ILE A 529 -17.69 -29.66 -23.79
N VAL A 530 -17.98 -30.81 -24.42
CA VAL A 530 -17.00 -31.87 -24.73
C VAL A 530 -15.79 -31.30 -25.46
N ARG A 531 -16.01 -30.51 -26.52
CA ARG A 531 -14.94 -29.86 -27.29
C ARG A 531 -14.04 -28.94 -26.46
N ARG A 532 -14.56 -28.34 -25.38
CA ARG A 532 -13.81 -27.43 -24.49
C ARG A 532 -13.06 -28.19 -23.39
N VAL A 533 -13.71 -29.16 -22.73
CA VAL A 533 -13.09 -29.91 -21.63
C VAL A 533 -12.06 -30.94 -22.12
N ARG A 534 -12.18 -31.44 -23.36
CA ARG A 534 -11.21 -32.35 -24.01
C ARG A 534 -9.88 -31.66 -24.41
N ASN A 535 -9.68 -30.40 -24.05
CA ASN A 535 -8.45 -29.65 -24.34
C ASN A 535 -7.20 -30.36 -23.77
N PRO A 536 -6.21 -30.78 -24.61
CA PRO A 536 -5.03 -31.52 -24.16
C PRO A 536 -4.19 -30.83 -23.07
N PHE A 537 -4.37 -29.52 -22.91
CA PHE A 537 -3.90 -28.74 -21.76
C PHE A 537 -4.21 -29.43 -20.41
N PHE A 538 -5.45 -29.86 -20.18
CA PHE A 538 -5.86 -30.43 -18.88
C PHE A 538 -5.20 -31.79 -18.63
N SER A 539 -5.01 -32.61 -19.69
CA SER A 539 -4.29 -33.89 -19.58
C SER A 539 -2.79 -33.74 -19.27
N LYS A 540 -2.24 -32.52 -19.24
CA LYS A 540 -0.87 -32.27 -18.79
C LYS A 540 -0.74 -32.00 -17.30
N VAL A 541 -1.84 -31.78 -16.59
CA VAL A 541 -1.84 -31.24 -15.21
C VAL A 541 -2.61 -32.13 -14.24
N PHE A 542 -3.75 -32.70 -14.65
CA PHE A 542 -4.50 -33.62 -13.81
C PHE A 542 -3.87 -35.02 -13.79
N ASP A 543 -3.89 -35.67 -12.63
CA ASP A 543 -3.57 -37.09 -12.45
C ASP A 543 -2.22 -37.50 -13.10
N ARG A 544 -1.17 -36.70 -12.85
CA ARG A 544 0.22 -37.00 -13.23
C ARG A 544 0.86 -37.95 -12.21
N ASP A 545 1.98 -38.54 -12.60
CA ASP A 545 2.81 -39.42 -11.76
C ASP A 545 3.54 -38.63 -10.66
N ALA A 546 2.80 -38.31 -9.59
CA ALA A 546 3.22 -37.67 -8.34
C ALA A 546 2.12 -37.83 -7.27
N SER A 547 2.41 -37.55 -6.00
CA SER A 547 1.38 -37.59 -4.94
C SER A 547 0.30 -36.51 -5.14
N PRO A 548 -1.00 -36.82 -4.97
CA PRO A 548 -2.06 -35.82 -4.99
C PRO A 548 -1.85 -34.72 -3.93
N ILE A 549 -2.07 -33.45 -4.28
CA ILE A 549 -1.98 -32.33 -3.33
C ILE A 549 -2.86 -32.50 -2.08
N THR A 550 -3.98 -33.22 -2.22
CA THR A 550 -4.91 -33.59 -1.13
C THR A 550 -4.32 -34.56 -0.10
N GLU A 551 -3.33 -35.38 -0.49
CA GLU A 551 -2.58 -36.25 0.44
C GLU A 551 -1.37 -35.53 1.07
N LEU A 552 -1.00 -34.36 0.53
CA LEU A 552 0.15 -33.57 0.98
C LEU A 552 -0.26 -32.44 1.93
N LEU A 553 -1.53 -32.30 2.31
CA LEU A 553 -2.02 -31.17 3.11
C LEU A 553 -1.28 -31.04 4.45
N ASP A 554 -1.08 -32.12 5.20
CA ASP A 554 -0.29 -32.12 6.45
C ASP A 554 1.20 -31.81 6.23
N LYS A 555 1.72 -32.06 5.02
CA LYS A 555 3.10 -31.69 4.64
C LYS A 555 3.20 -30.25 4.15
N ILE A 556 2.13 -29.63 3.64
CA ILE A 556 2.10 -28.26 3.12
C ILE A 556 1.72 -27.25 4.22
N PHE A 557 0.71 -27.56 5.03
CA PHE A 557 0.08 -26.61 5.96
C PHE A 557 0.52 -26.82 7.42
N LYS A 558 1.84 -26.90 7.61
CA LYS A 558 2.44 -27.11 8.93
C LYS A 558 2.81 -25.77 9.61
N PRO A 559 2.44 -25.56 10.89
CA PRO A 559 2.87 -24.38 11.65
C PRO A 559 4.39 -24.21 11.67
N GLY A 560 4.89 -23.01 11.37
CA GLY A 560 6.32 -22.73 11.32
C GLY A 560 7.03 -23.29 10.08
N GLN A 561 6.29 -23.58 9.00
CA GLN A 561 6.85 -24.02 7.72
C GLN A 561 6.76 -22.92 6.65
N ILE A 562 7.70 -22.93 5.69
CA ILE A 562 7.60 -22.15 4.46
C ILE A 562 7.40 -23.13 3.29
N SER A 563 6.24 -23.05 2.66
CA SER A 563 5.81 -23.90 1.56
C SER A 563 5.81 -23.07 0.27
N VAL A 564 6.90 -23.15 -0.49
CA VAL A 564 7.11 -22.39 -1.73
C VAL A 564 6.61 -23.20 -2.92
N PHE A 565 5.86 -22.57 -3.82
CA PHE A 565 5.31 -23.17 -5.03
C PHE A 565 5.92 -22.49 -6.27
N PRO A 566 7.11 -22.93 -6.73
CA PRO A 566 7.72 -22.41 -7.95
C PRO A 566 6.83 -22.71 -9.18
N THR A 567 6.72 -21.74 -10.09
CA THR A 567 5.98 -21.87 -11.36
C THR A 567 6.76 -21.39 -12.60
N GLU A 568 7.98 -20.88 -12.43
CA GLU A 568 8.85 -20.35 -13.50
C GLU A 568 9.13 -21.37 -14.64
N TYR A 569 9.41 -22.63 -14.28
CA TYR A 569 9.75 -23.74 -15.21
C TYR A 569 8.57 -24.22 -16.08
N ILE A 570 7.35 -23.74 -15.82
CA ILE A 570 6.14 -24.11 -16.56
C ILE A 570 5.96 -23.10 -17.69
N SER A 571 6.07 -23.53 -18.94
CA SER A 571 6.06 -22.61 -20.11
C SER A 571 4.68 -22.00 -20.43
N ASP A 572 3.58 -22.72 -20.22
CA ASP A 572 2.22 -22.22 -20.50
C ASP A 572 1.67 -21.42 -19.30
N PRO A 573 1.39 -20.10 -19.44
CA PRO A 573 0.86 -19.28 -18.35
C PRO A 573 -0.42 -19.85 -17.74
N ARG A 574 -1.30 -20.43 -18.56
CA ARG A 574 -2.59 -20.97 -18.10
C ARG A 574 -2.39 -22.16 -17.15
N ILE A 575 -1.30 -22.93 -17.30
CA ILE A 575 -0.96 -24.03 -16.37
C ILE A 575 -0.51 -23.42 -15.04
N ARG A 576 0.37 -22.41 -15.06
CA ARG A 576 0.79 -21.67 -13.84
C ARG A 576 -0.43 -21.15 -13.09
N ASP A 577 -1.34 -20.52 -13.82
CA ASP A 577 -2.54 -19.91 -13.26
C ASP A 577 -3.46 -20.99 -12.66
N LEU A 578 -3.80 -22.06 -13.40
CA LEU A 578 -4.60 -23.17 -12.85
C LEU A 578 -4.01 -23.76 -11.57
N ILE A 579 -2.69 -23.97 -11.51
CA ILE A 579 -2.02 -24.50 -10.31
C ILE A 579 -2.16 -23.55 -9.12
N VAL A 580 -1.79 -22.28 -9.30
CA VAL A 580 -1.91 -21.23 -8.26
C VAL A 580 -3.34 -21.20 -7.73
N LEU A 581 -4.32 -21.15 -8.63
CA LEU A 581 -5.73 -21.03 -8.29
C LEU A 581 -6.28 -22.28 -7.58
N THR A 582 -5.80 -23.47 -7.94
CA THR A 582 -6.15 -24.71 -7.23
C THR A 582 -5.68 -24.66 -5.77
N ILE A 583 -4.42 -24.28 -5.54
CA ILE A 583 -3.85 -24.18 -4.18
C ILE A 583 -4.54 -23.07 -3.39
N MET A 584 -4.84 -21.94 -4.04
CA MET A 584 -5.54 -20.82 -3.45
C MET A 584 -6.97 -21.16 -3.04
N SER A 585 -7.75 -21.80 -3.90
CA SER A 585 -9.11 -22.23 -3.56
C SER A 585 -9.10 -23.28 -2.45
N LEU A 586 -8.18 -24.25 -2.49
CA LEU A 586 -7.96 -25.18 -1.37
C LEU A 586 -7.74 -24.44 -0.04
N ILE A 587 -6.92 -23.39 -0.01
CA ILE A 587 -6.69 -22.59 1.20
C ILE A 587 -7.94 -21.83 1.62
N VAL A 588 -8.58 -21.10 0.70
CA VAL A 588 -9.71 -20.21 0.99
C VAL A 588 -10.94 -21.00 1.40
N ASP A 589 -11.31 -22.04 0.66
CA ASP A 589 -12.47 -22.89 0.97
C ASP A 589 -12.30 -23.59 2.32
N ASN A 590 -11.15 -24.21 2.59
CA ASN A 590 -10.92 -24.84 3.90
C ASN A 590 -10.76 -23.82 5.04
N LYS A 591 -10.32 -22.59 4.76
CA LYS A 591 -10.29 -21.52 5.78
C LYS A 591 -11.68 -20.98 6.11
N LEU A 592 -12.53 -20.75 5.12
CA LEU A 592 -13.85 -20.14 5.33
C LEU A 592 -14.95 -21.16 5.65
N SER A 593 -14.80 -22.43 5.24
CA SER A 593 -15.70 -23.53 5.62
C SER A 593 -15.75 -23.77 7.13
N THR A 594 -16.89 -24.24 7.62
CA THR A 594 -17.09 -24.71 8.99
C THR A 594 -16.45 -26.08 9.24
N THR A 595 -16.28 -26.89 8.20
CA THR A 595 -15.78 -28.28 8.26
C THR A 595 -14.54 -28.49 7.39
N GLY A 596 -13.75 -27.44 7.16
CA GLY A 596 -12.52 -27.51 6.36
C GLY A 596 -11.42 -28.35 7.02
N GLU A 597 -10.53 -28.89 6.19
CA GLU A 597 -9.46 -29.81 6.59
C GLU A 597 -8.58 -29.25 7.71
N LYS A 598 -8.32 -30.06 8.74
CA LYS A 598 -7.68 -29.59 9.99
C LYS A 598 -6.31 -28.96 9.76
N ALA A 599 -5.52 -29.55 8.86
CA ALA A 599 -4.20 -29.04 8.47
C ALA A 599 -4.25 -27.57 8.03
N ILE A 600 -5.28 -27.19 7.25
CA ILE A 600 -5.49 -25.81 6.77
C ILE A 600 -6.25 -24.99 7.82
N LYS A 601 -7.40 -25.50 8.29
CA LYS A 601 -8.31 -24.76 9.17
C LYS A 601 -7.63 -24.35 10.46
N GLU A 602 -6.88 -25.25 11.10
CA GLU A 602 -6.25 -25.04 12.40
C GLU A 602 -4.82 -24.47 12.38
N THR A 603 -4.24 -24.22 11.22
CA THR A 603 -2.91 -23.58 11.06
C THR A 603 -3.10 -22.12 10.65
N PRO A 604 -2.49 -21.12 11.31
CA PRO A 604 -2.49 -19.75 10.79
C PRO A 604 -1.70 -19.71 9.48
N ILE A 605 -2.22 -19.06 8.45
CA ILE A 605 -1.61 -19.02 7.11
C ILE A 605 -1.36 -17.57 6.71
N ILE A 606 -0.19 -17.29 6.15
CA ILE A 606 0.05 -16.10 5.34
C ILE A 606 0.28 -16.57 3.92
N LEU A 607 -0.65 -16.25 3.04
CA LEU A 607 -0.57 -16.57 1.61
C LEU A 607 0.11 -15.41 0.89
N ALA A 608 1.37 -15.63 0.52
CA ALA A 608 2.19 -14.69 -0.23
C ALA A 608 2.12 -14.97 -1.73
N LEU A 609 1.98 -13.93 -2.52
CA LEU A 609 1.84 -14.00 -3.97
C LEU A 609 2.75 -12.94 -4.61
N ASP A 610 3.77 -13.39 -5.34
CA ASP A 610 4.52 -12.48 -6.21
C ASP A 610 3.84 -12.32 -7.57
N GLU A 611 4.13 -11.20 -8.24
CA GLU A 611 3.47 -10.76 -9.48
C GLU A 611 1.93 -10.75 -9.36
N ALA A 612 1.39 -10.34 -8.20
CA ALA A 612 -0.01 -10.55 -7.80
C ALA A 612 -1.06 -10.01 -8.79
N HIS A 613 -0.75 -8.96 -9.55
CA HIS A 613 -1.60 -8.42 -10.61
C HIS A 613 -1.93 -9.47 -11.70
N ARG A 614 -1.06 -10.45 -11.96
CA ARG A 614 -1.33 -11.54 -12.91
C ARG A 614 -2.56 -12.35 -12.54
N TYR A 615 -2.78 -12.55 -11.25
CA TYR A 615 -3.89 -13.36 -10.71
C TYR A 615 -5.09 -12.48 -10.29
N LEU A 616 -4.85 -11.21 -9.96
CA LEU A 616 -5.84 -10.27 -9.40
C LEU A 616 -6.32 -9.19 -10.37
N SER A 617 -5.87 -9.20 -11.62
CA SER A 617 -6.29 -8.21 -12.62
C SER A 617 -7.76 -8.36 -13.03
N LYS A 618 -8.41 -7.22 -13.30
CA LYS A 618 -9.82 -7.10 -13.75
C LYS A 618 -10.03 -7.65 -15.18
N ALA A 619 -9.78 -8.93 -15.38
CA ALA A 619 -9.81 -9.58 -16.68
C ALA A 619 -11.22 -10.02 -17.11
N LYS A 620 -11.44 -10.05 -18.44
CA LYS A 620 -12.73 -10.33 -19.08
C LYS A 620 -12.96 -11.84 -19.22
N GLY A 621 -13.27 -12.53 -18.12
CA GLY A 621 -13.60 -13.95 -18.15
C GLY A 621 -14.15 -14.50 -16.82
N GLU A 622 -14.95 -15.57 -16.93
CA GLU A 622 -15.59 -16.26 -15.79
C GLU A 622 -14.59 -16.72 -14.73
N HIS A 623 -13.48 -17.32 -15.16
CA HIS A 623 -12.39 -17.72 -14.25
C HIS A 623 -11.91 -16.51 -13.45
N SER A 624 -11.46 -15.44 -14.11
CA SER A 624 -10.95 -14.23 -13.45
C SER A 624 -11.96 -13.59 -12.49
N ARG A 625 -13.25 -13.58 -12.85
CA ARG A 625 -14.33 -13.14 -11.95
C ARG A 625 -14.40 -13.98 -10.68
N LEU A 626 -14.28 -15.30 -10.79
CA LEU A 626 -14.29 -16.21 -9.64
C LEU A 626 -13.00 -16.14 -8.82
N ILE A 627 -11.83 -15.98 -9.45
CA ILE A 627 -10.57 -15.72 -8.74
C ILE A 627 -10.75 -14.50 -7.83
N ILE A 628 -11.15 -13.37 -8.43
CA ILE A 628 -11.36 -12.11 -7.72
C ILE A 628 -12.37 -12.28 -6.57
N SER A 629 -13.48 -13.01 -6.75
CA SER A 629 -14.43 -13.22 -5.66
C SER A 629 -13.86 -14.08 -4.52
N ARG A 630 -13.17 -15.19 -4.81
CA ARG A 630 -12.50 -16.01 -3.78
C ARG A 630 -11.48 -15.20 -2.99
N PHE A 631 -10.69 -14.36 -3.67
CA PHE A 631 -9.76 -13.44 -3.03
C PHE A 631 -10.45 -12.34 -2.21
N ALA A 632 -11.53 -11.76 -2.72
CA ALA A 632 -12.28 -10.74 -2.01
C ALA A 632 -12.89 -11.30 -0.73
N ASP A 633 -13.36 -12.55 -0.75
CA ASP A 633 -13.86 -13.23 0.44
C ASP A 633 -12.74 -13.62 1.40
N ALA A 634 -11.59 -14.07 0.90
CA ALA A 634 -10.38 -14.26 1.71
C ALA A 634 -9.93 -12.96 2.39
N ALA A 635 -10.04 -11.82 1.71
CA ALA A 635 -9.64 -10.50 2.22
C ALA A 635 -10.70 -9.86 3.15
N ARG A 636 -11.99 -10.17 2.98
CA ARG A 636 -13.08 -9.74 3.88
C ARG A 636 -13.16 -10.58 5.16
N GLN A 637 -12.91 -11.89 5.05
CA GLN A 637 -13.26 -12.88 6.07
C GLN A 637 -12.03 -13.58 6.68
N GLY A 638 -11.00 -13.82 5.87
CA GLY A 638 -9.82 -14.62 6.25
C GLY A 638 -9.09 -14.09 7.49
N ARG A 639 -9.09 -12.77 7.72
CA ARG A 639 -8.62 -12.12 8.95
C ARG A 639 -9.09 -12.83 10.24
N LYS A 640 -10.36 -13.28 10.30
CA LYS A 640 -10.94 -13.94 11.50
C LYS A 640 -10.44 -15.38 11.67
N GLU A 641 -10.19 -16.06 10.56
CA GLU A 641 -9.75 -17.46 10.48
C GLU A 641 -8.21 -17.59 10.46
N GLY A 642 -7.48 -16.48 10.63
CA GLY A 642 -6.03 -16.41 10.59
C GLY A 642 -5.45 -16.72 9.21
N LEU A 643 -6.07 -16.18 8.15
CA LEU A 643 -5.56 -16.15 6.79
C LEU A 643 -5.17 -14.71 6.43
N GLY A 644 -3.87 -14.44 6.38
CA GLY A 644 -3.29 -13.21 5.86
C GLY A 644 -3.02 -13.32 4.36
N LEU A 645 -3.02 -12.19 3.66
CA LEU A 645 -2.58 -12.08 2.27
C LEU A 645 -1.36 -11.16 2.22
N PHE A 646 -0.32 -11.57 1.51
CA PHE A 646 0.94 -10.84 1.35
C PHE A 646 1.20 -10.67 -0.15
N LEU A 647 0.64 -9.60 -0.71
CA LEU A 647 0.61 -9.37 -2.16
C LEU A 647 1.83 -8.56 -2.57
N ILE A 648 2.51 -8.95 -3.65
CA ILE A 648 3.70 -8.28 -4.16
C ILE A 648 3.47 -7.99 -5.65
N THR A 649 3.72 -6.75 -6.10
CA THR A 649 3.42 -6.34 -7.48
C THR A 649 4.22 -5.11 -7.93
N GLN A 650 4.41 -4.92 -9.23
CA GLN A 650 4.79 -3.65 -9.84
C GLN A 650 3.59 -2.78 -10.20
N ASP A 651 2.45 -3.42 -10.49
CA ASP A 651 1.22 -2.80 -10.98
C ASP A 651 0.12 -2.91 -9.90
N PRO A 652 0.07 -2.00 -8.91
CA PRO A 652 -0.98 -1.96 -7.90
C PRO A 652 -2.34 -1.52 -8.45
N GLN A 653 -2.37 -0.77 -9.57
CA GLN A 653 -3.59 -0.25 -10.19
C GLN A 653 -4.44 -1.33 -10.89
N ASP A 654 -3.82 -2.44 -11.26
CA ASP A 654 -4.47 -3.54 -11.98
C ASP A 654 -5.24 -4.47 -11.02
N ILE A 655 -4.82 -4.56 -9.74
CA ILE A 655 -5.44 -5.37 -8.69
C ILE A 655 -6.90 -4.94 -8.50
N ASP A 656 -7.82 -5.91 -8.43
CA ASP A 656 -9.24 -5.59 -8.27
C ASP A 656 -9.57 -4.77 -7.00
N ASP A 657 -10.47 -3.80 -7.17
CA ASP A 657 -10.94 -2.87 -6.16
C ASP A 657 -11.47 -3.57 -4.89
N THR A 658 -12.12 -4.73 -5.04
CA THR A 658 -12.75 -5.43 -3.91
C THR A 658 -11.73 -6.06 -2.98
N VAL A 659 -10.59 -6.51 -3.53
CA VAL A 659 -9.42 -7.01 -2.78
C VAL A 659 -8.59 -5.83 -2.28
N PHE A 660 -8.26 -4.88 -3.15
CA PHE A 660 -7.39 -3.73 -2.84
C PHE A 660 -7.91 -2.86 -1.69
N LYS A 661 -9.24 -2.73 -1.55
CA LYS A 661 -9.89 -2.00 -0.43
C LYS A 661 -9.77 -2.68 0.94
N GLN A 662 -9.44 -3.97 1.00
CA GLN A 662 -9.22 -4.67 2.27
C GLN A 662 -7.75 -4.61 2.75
N ILE A 663 -6.84 -4.16 1.89
CA ILE A 663 -5.41 -4.13 2.20
C ILE A 663 -5.12 -2.97 3.16
N ASN A 664 -4.78 -3.31 4.40
CA ASN A 664 -4.53 -2.34 5.45
C ASN A 664 -3.11 -1.76 5.40
N THR A 665 -2.11 -2.59 5.17
CA THR A 665 -0.70 -2.17 5.16
C THR A 665 -0.13 -2.16 3.74
N LYS A 666 0.40 -1.01 3.31
CA LYS A 666 1.07 -0.84 2.01
C LYS A 666 2.51 -0.39 2.23
N LEU A 667 3.46 -1.12 1.64
CA LEU A 667 4.88 -0.78 1.58
C LEU A 667 5.20 -0.38 0.14
N ILE A 668 5.49 0.90 -0.06
CA ILE A 668 5.53 1.54 -1.37
C ILE A 668 6.98 1.90 -1.66
N LEU A 669 7.67 1.04 -2.41
CA LEU A 669 8.99 1.35 -2.97
C LEU A 669 8.83 2.33 -4.15
N ASN A 670 9.94 2.68 -4.79
CA ASN A 670 9.95 3.46 -6.03
C ASN A 670 8.95 2.93 -7.07
N LEU A 671 8.10 3.81 -7.60
CA LEU A 671 7.21 3.58 -8.74
C LEU A 671 7.38 4.72 -9.74
N ASN A 672 7.48 4.37 -11.02
CA ASN A 672 7.63 5.32 -12.13
C ASN A 672 6.33 5.60 -12.91
N ASN A 673 5.22 4.97 -12.51
CA ASN A 673 3.94 5.05 -13.21
C ASN A 673 2.93 5.88 -12.39
N ASP A 674 2.50 7.03 -12.92
CA ASP A 674 1.55 7.93 -12.24
C ASP A 674 0.22 7.26 -11.91
N ALA A 675 -0.26 6.32 -12.75
CA ALA A 675 -1.48 5.56 -12.49
C ALA A 675 -1.29 4.59 -11.31
N ALA A 676 -0.12 3.95 -11.22
CA ALA A 676 0.25 3.11 -10.09
C ALA A 676 0.29 3.93 -8.78
N ILE A 677 0.95 5.09 -8.80
CA ILE A 677 1.04 6.01 -7.65
C ILE A 677 -0.36 6.45 -7.20
N THR A 678 -1.17 6.98 -8.13
CA THR A 678 -2.53 7.48 -7.86
C THR A 678 -3.44 6.37 -7.29
N SER A 679 -3.27 5.12 -7.73
CA SER A 679 -4.06 3.99 -7.21
C SER A 679 -3.87 3.74 -5.71
N LEU A 680 -2.69 4.07 -5.16
CA LEU A 680 -2.33 3.76 -3.77
C LEU A 680 -3.07 4.63 -2.75
N LYS A 681 -3.53 5.82 -3.17
CA LYS A 681 -4.29 6.80 -2.36
C LYS A 681 -3.51 7.25 -1.13
N VAL A 682 -2.26 7.68 -1.35
CA VAL A 682 -1.44 8.35 -0.33
C VAL A 682 -1.59 9.87 -0.45
N PRO A 683 -1.27 10.67 0.59
CA PRO A 683 -1.28 12.13 0.50
C PRO A 683 -0.34 12.67 -0.60
N LYS A 684 -0.70 13.81 -1.19
CA LYS A 684 0.05 14.47 -2.29
C LYS A 684 1.52 14.79 -1.96
N GLU A 685 1.86 14.94 -0.68
CA GLU A 685 3.26 15.09 -0.26
C GLU A 685 4.09 13.81 -0.49
N TYR A 686 3.47 12.63 -0.43
CA TYR A 686 4.10 11.33 -0.65
C TYR A 686 4.02 10.91 -2.12
N GLU A 687 2.91 11.18 -2.82
CA GLU A 687 2.78 10.92 -4.27
C GLU A 687 3.95 11.50 -5.07
N ARG A 688 4.32 12.76 -4.79
CA ARG A 688 5.44 13.47 -5.43
C ARG A 688 6.83 12.91 -5.10
N ARG A 689 6.94 12.08 -4.05
CA ARG A 689 8.23 11.55 -3.55
C ARG A 689 8.51 10.13 -4.01
N ILE A 690 7.47 9.33 -4.27
CA ILE A 690 7.58 7.92 -4.70
C ILE A 690 8.53 7.73 -5.91
N PRO A 691 8.51 8.54 -6.99
CA PRO A 691 9.43 8.40 -8.12
C PRO A 691 10.91 8.62 -7.77
N TYR A 692 11.20 9.30 -6.66
CA TYR A 692 12.56 9.69 -6.25
C TYR A 692 13.14 8.80 -5.13
N LEU A 693 12.36 7.83 -4.63
CA LEU A 693 12.86 6.83 -3.69
C LEU A 693 13.99 6.02 -4.32
N LYS A 694 15.10 5.85 -3.60
CA LYS A 694 16.23 5.01 -4.00
C LYS A 694 15.92 3.52 -3.73
N LYS A 695 16.73 2.61 -4.27
CA LYS A 695 16.62 1.16 -3.97
C LYS A 695 16.65 0.95 -2.45
N GLY A 696 15.69 0.20 -1.91
CA GLY A 696 15.54 -0.05 -0.47
C GLY A 696 14.84 1.06 0.34
N GLN A 697 14.57 2.24 -0.23
CA GLN A 697 13.68 3.24 0.39
C GLN A 697 12.22 2.93 0.06
N MET A 698 11.33 3.13 1.02
CA MET A 698 9.89 2.92 0.86
C MET A 698 9.06 3.86 1.74
N ILE A 699 7.81 4.10 1.35
CA ILE A 699 6.81 4.77 2.19
C ILE A 699 5.88 3.71 2.78
N VAL A 700 5.63 3.80 4.09
CA VAL A 700 4.72 2.90 4.82
C VAL A 700 3.40 3.61 5.07
N HIS A 701 2.32 3.02 4.56
CA HIS A 701 0.95 3.43 4.85
C HIS A 701 0.23 2.27 5.54
N SER A 702 0.00 2.39 6.85
CA SER A 702 -0.65 1.37 7.67
C SER A 702 -1.54 2.05 8.73
N PRO A 703 -2.80 2.40 8.41
CA PRO A 703 -3.63 3.27 9.26
C PRO A 703 -3.91 2.73 10.67
N ASP A 704 -3.94 1.40 10.84
CA ASP A 704 -4.09 0.79 12.16
C ASP A 704 -2.77 0.77 12.96
N ASN A 705 -1.61 0.99 12.32
CA ASN A 705 -0.30 0.97 12.98
C ASN A 705 0.13 2.37 13.43
N SER A 706 0.37 3.26 12.47
CA SER A 706 1.11 4.52 12.64
C SER A 706 0.61 5.61 11.69
N ASP A 707 1.09 6.83 11.90
CA ASP A 707 1.08 7.87 10.85
C ASP A 707 1.90 7.39 9.62
N ILE A 708 1.68 8.01 8.44
CA ILE A 708 2.41 7.67 7.21
C ILE A 708 3.86 8.17 7.32
N VAL A 709 4.82 7.29 7.05
CA VAL A 709 6.26 7.55 7.23
C VAL A 709 7.10 7.00 6.06
N GLU A 710 8.34 7.46 5.96
CA GLU A 710 9.36 6.99 5.03
C GLU A 710 10.37 6.11 5.80
N ILE A 711 10.67 4.91 5.31
CA ILE A 711 11.66 4.01 5.91
C ILE A 711 12.70 3.53 4.90
N ILE A 712 13.88 3.22 5.42
CA ILE A 712 14.98 2.55 4.73
C ILE A 712 15.00 1.08 5.19
N GLY A 713 14.93 0.14 4.25
CA GLY A 713 15.16 -1.27 4.51
C GLY A 713 16.65 -1.59 4.74
N LEU A 714 16.92 -2.79 5.26
CA LEU A 714 18.29 -3.27 5.54
C LEU A 714 19.21 -3.19 4.31
N SER A 715 20.50 -2.95 4.55
CA SER A 715 21.56 -2.94 3.50
C SER A 715 21.77 -4.33 2.88
N ASN A 716 21.76 -5.36 3.71
CA ASN A 716 21.96 -6.76 3.34
C ASN A 716 20.70 -7.59 3.69
N CYS A 717 20.47 -8.67 2.93
CA CYS A 717 19.33 -9.55 3.18
C CYS A 717 19.63 -10.49 4.36
N VAL A 718 18.62 -10.73 5.19
CA VAL A 718 18.73 -11.60 6.40
C VAL A 718 18.85 -13.10 6.07
N VAL A 719 18.61 -13.47 4.81
CA VAL A 719 18.68 -14.81 4.19
C VAL A 719 19.30 -14.68 2.80
N ARG A 720 19.59 -15.81 2.12
CA ARG A 720 20.17 -15.72 0.78
C ARG A 720 19.26 -14.99 -0.23
N HIS A 721 19.87 -14.02 -0.90
CA HIS A 721 19.38 -13.36 -2.11
C HIS A 721 20.57 -13.29 -3.09
N ARG A 722 20.30 -13.35 -4.39
CA ARG A 722 21.28 -13.38 -5.49
C ARG A 722 20.87 -12.36 -6.53
#